data_AF-A0A8H5PLY1-F1
#
_entry.id   AF-A0A8H5PLY1-F1
#
_cell.length_a   1.000
_cell.length_b   1.000
_cell.length_c   1.000
_cell.angle_alpha   90.00
_cell.angle_beta   90.00
_cell.angle_gamma   90.00
#
_symmetry.space_group_name_H-M   'P 1'
#
loop_
_entity.id
_entity.type
_entity.pdbx_description
1 polymer ?
#
loop_
_entity_poly.entity_id
_entity_poly.type
_entity_poly.pdbx_seq_one_letter_code
_entity_poly.pdbx_strand_id
1 'polypeptide(L)'
;MRLINVENLKLEIFIGGQIPPYAILSHRWGNDNEEVSFKDMMRGPTNKVGMKKVEGCCRQAKKDNLKYAWIDTCCIDKESSKELDEAINSMFQWYRRAAICYTYMADVPHEQDIWESTSSFSASSWFTRGWTLQELLAPGEIQFFDETWNLVGTKEELASEIEDITGIPRRFLLGWVDFHQASVAQRMSWASKRTTKRDEDIAYCLLGIFGITMPMIYGEGHQAFERLQLKIMEQTTDDSILAWGVKVQGMELESQTGPSDYNTSAGIFAKSPMDFAKCGRIVPKALDPSCITTFTVSGGYIRTSLKLQSTENGVAYGLLNCGLENTTEGKIAIPLRCTTPSISTIREYIRPLGYGPILLSGVQGDCCDAHEVRIRVGRQIRPAEMTRKSIWLHIDGHQKLKLHLKEVWPPQSWDRGRALVMNLNDSSQTIKQRHLARFTTKEKKSRDIVVVLDLSLHTQNSSANCFAITAPEKLDMARIAGGLDFMQSEHLCDNIIHNGSNMVEVSVEREDISQGSIFLLRLARADLGRLSNADTSYRISKASQFDMLFSDLCERDYLEEIIDGGTDKQAANLNELESLKGELNKVAEMERQLAVERKRIENEMELKERKMRECDEMISLTKERLVDLEDRSEKNILNIEKVDRVGGPISWAETMIQSLLNKQKESQDTKFPFSATTNNLLVHNQQSTGGFIPLLWAAANGKNTILQLLIDKGADLEVRNPEDSHTALMYAAVYGRVAAAKSLIEGGAMLEAPDEFPSPHLGLAALLGHESRTLLLLDKGADIEARSSDGSTPLSIAARTENEGVVKVLLEKGASVDVKDHNGDTPLLRACLDGHVGVARMLIDAGANIETQTRYGSTPLAVAARKGREGVVKLLLEKGADIDAKNHSGDTPLSRACLNDHMGVVRILIEEGATVDVRNKKGRTPLQLAEKSTKSGIVDLLRNRLDSKGG
;
A
#
# COMPACT_ATOMS: atom_id res chain seq x y z
N MET A 1 11.95 24.65 -44.87
CA MET A 1 11.15 25.63 -44.09
C MET A 1 10.19 26.33 -45.04
N ARG A 2 8.94 26.58 -44.64
CA ARG A 2 8.05 27.49 -45.38
C ARG A 2 8.04 28.86 -44.70
N LEU A 3 7.93 29.93 -45.46
CA LEU A 3 7.81 31.30 -44.95
C LEU A 3 6.64 32.01 -45.66
N ILE A 4 5.94 32.89 -44.94
CA ILE A 4 4.91 33.77 -45.50
C ILE A 4 5.61 34.98 -46.12
N ASN A 5 5.38 35.24 -47.40
CA ASN A 5 5.80 36.47 -48.06
C ASN A 5 4.91 37.63 -47.58
N VAL A 6 5.51 38.66 -46.97
CA VAL A 6 4.75 39.74 -46.28
C VAL A 6 3.98 40.66 -47.24
N GLU A 7 4.27 40.62 -48.54
CA GLU A 7 3.62 41.51 -49.53
C GLU A 7 2.37 40.89 -50.15
N ASN A 8 2.28 39.56 -50.19
CA ASN A 8 1.21 38.82 -50.88
C ASN A 8 0.58 37.69 -50.07
N LEU A 9 1.05 37.47 -48.83
CA LEU A 9 0.59 36.48 -47.85
C LEU A 9 0.65 35.02 -48.32
N LYS A 10 1.42 34.70 -49.37
CA LYS A 10 1.61 33.31 -49.85
C LYS A 10 2.78 32.63 -49.13
N LEU A 11 2.70 31.30 -49.03
CA LEU A 11 3.77 30.46 -48.53
C LEU A 11 4.80 30.18 -49.64
N GLU A 12 6.06 30.53 -49.37
CA GLU A 12 7.22 30.20 -50.19
C GLU A 12 8.09 29.15 -49.46
N ILE A 13 8.73 28.23 -50.21
CA ILE A 13 9.45 27.07 -49.65
C ILE A 13 10.95 27.23 -49.84
N PHE A 14 11.69 27.20 -48.73
CA PHE A 14 13.15 27.33 -48.68
C PHE A 14 13.79 26.03 -48.18
N ILE A 15 14.83 25.57 -48.87
CA ILE A 15 15.49 24.28 -48.66
C ILE A 15 17.00 24.50 -48.43
N GLY A 16 17.58 23.80 -47.46
CA GLY A 16 19.01 23.89 -47.15
C GLY A 16 19.41 25.21 -46.47
N GLY A 17 20.61 25.70 -46.78
CA GLY A 17 21.19 26.88 -46.12
C GLY A 17 20.59 28.22 -46.56
N GLN A 18 19.95 28.28 -47.73
CA GLN A 18 19.45 29.51 -48.37
C GLN A 18 18.09 29.98 -47.80
N ILE A 19 17.99 30.10 -46.48
CA ILE A 19 16.82 30.68 -45.81
C ILE A 19 17.07 32.19 -45.65
N PRO A 20 16.23 33.06 -46.24
CA PRO A 20 16.38 34.52 -46.10
C PRO A 20 16.07 34.98 -44.66
N PRO A 21 16.41 36.21 -44.25
CA PRO A 21 15.94 36.78 -42.99
C PRO A 21 14.41 36.82 -42.91
N TYR A 22 13.85 36.40 -41.78
CA TYR A 22 12.41 36.43 -41.49
C TYR A 22 12.14 36.91 -40.06
N ALA A 23 10.98 37.52 -39.86
CA ALA A 23 10.39 37.69 -38.54
C ALA A 23 9.69 36.39 -38.09
N ILE A 24 9.59 36.14 -36.80
CA ILE A 24 8.86 34.99 -36.25
C ILE A 24 7.78 35.44 -35.27
N LEU A 25 6.58 34.86 -35.37
CA LEU A 25 5.46 35.17 -34.46
C LEU A 25 5.43 34.20 -33.30
N SER A 26 5.50 34.72 -32.08
CA SER A 26 5.01 34.08 -30.87
C SER A 26 3.65 34.67 -30.53
N HIS A 27 2.66 33.84 -30.21
CA HIS A 27 1.30 34.32 -29.88
C HIS A 27 0.46 33.30 -29.11
N ARG A 28 -0.81 33.64 -28.89
CA ARG A 28 -1.88 32.70 -28.53
C ARG A 28 -3.08 32.88 -29.47
N TRP A 29 -3.64 31.77 -29.96
CA TRP A 29 -5.01 31.74 -30.47
C TRP A 29 -5.97 31.66 -29.28
N GLY A 30 -7.09 32.39 -29.33
CA GLY A 30 -8.08 32.41 -28.25
C GLY A 30 -9.02 31.22 -28.32
N ASN A 31 -9.55 30.93 -29.51
CA ASN A 31 -10.39 29.76 -29.78
C ASN A 31 -9.86 28.97 -30.98
N ASP A 32 -10.08 27.65 -31.04
CA ASP A 32 -9.62 26.80 -32.15
C ASP A 32 -10.23 27.23 -33.53
N ASN A 33 -11.37 27.93 -33.53
CA ASN A 33 -11.98 28.53 -34.74
C ASN A 33 -11.23 29.77 -35.27
N GLU A 34 -10.39 30.40 -34.44
CA GLU A 34 -9.58 31.57 -34.76
C GLU A 34 -8.28 31.16 -35.47
N GLU A 35 -7.73 29.98 -35.13
CA GLU A 35 -6.43 29.48 -35.62
C GLU A 35 -6.38 29.43 -37.14
N VAL A 36 -5.48 30.22 -37.73
CA VAL A 36 -5.17 30.18 -39.16
C VAL A 36 -4.22 29.02 -39.40
N SER A 37 -4.66 28.02 -40.15
CA SER A 37 -3.88 26.81 -40.44
C SER A 37 -3.13 26.90 -41.76
N PHE A 38 -2.11 26.06 -41.93
CA PHE A 38 -1.43 25.83 -43.21
C PHE A 38 -2.43 25.56 -44.37
N LYS A 39 -3.52 24.83 -44.11
CA LYS A 39 -4.57 24.59 -45.10
C LYS A 39 -5.39 25.83 -45.46
N ASP A 40 -5.56 26.78 -44.55
CA ASP A 40 -6.17 28.08 -44.87
C ASP A 40 -5.22 28.86 -45.80
N MET A 41 -3.95 29.00 -45.41
CA MET A 41 -2.93 29.72 -46.18
C MET A 41 -2.74 29.13 -47.60
N MET A 42 -2.78 27.81 -47.74
CA MET A 42 -2.68 27.12 -49.04
C MET A 42 -3.95 27.26 -49.91
N ARG A 43 -5.11 27.58 -49.32
CA ARG A 43 -6.37 27.84 -50.05
C ARG A 43 -6.51 29.30 -50.49
N GLY A 44 -5.78 30.22 -49.88
CA GLY A 44 -5.80 31.65 -50.18
C GLY A 44 -6.55 32.46 -49.11
N PRO A 45 -7.26 33.55 -49.49
CA PRO A 45 -7.87 34.44 -48.51
C PRO A 45 -8.95 33.72 -47.68
N THR A 46 -8.86 33.84 -46.36
CA THR A 46 -9.79 33.23 -45.40
C THR A 46 -10.40 34.30 -44.48
N ASN A 47 -11.67 34.14 -44.11
CA ASN A 47 -12.40 35.10 -43.27
C ASN A 47 -12.22 34.84 -41.76
N LYS A 48 -11.22 34.04 -41.36
CA LYS A 48 -10.91 33.77 -39.94
C LYS A 48 -10.44 35.04 -39.25
N VAL A 49 -10.99 35.33 -38.07
CA VAL A 49 -10.62 36.51 -37.25
C VAL A 49 -9.12 36.57 -36.98
N GLY A 50 -8.47 35.41 -36.84
CA GLY A 50 -7.03 35.28 -36.63
C GLY A 50 -6.16 35.81 -37.77
N MET A 51 -6.69 36.04 -38.97
CA MET A 51 -5.96 36.70 -40.06
C MET A 51 -5.47 38.09 -39.65
N LYS A 52 -6.17 38.80 -38.75
CA LYS A 52 -5.68 40.08 -38.19
C LYS A 52 -4.31 39.96 -37.51
N LYS A 53 -4.00 38.81 -36.89
CA LYS A 53 -2.69 38.54 -36.26
C LYS A 53 -1.63 38.21 -37.32
N VAL A 54 -2.00 37.46 -38.37
CA VAL A 54 -1.12 37.17 -39.52
C VAL A 54 -0.76 38.45 -40.28
N GLU A 55 -1.75 39.28 -40.58
CA GLU A 55 -1.60 40.58 -41.24
C GLU A 55 -0.82 41.58 -40.37
N GLY A 56 -1.07 41.63 -39.06
CA GLY A 56 -0.32 42.47 -38.12
C GLY A 56 1.17 42.10 -38.09
N CYS A 57 1.48 40.80 -37.98
CA CYS A 57 2.84 40.27 -38.06
C CYS A 57 3.52 40.64 -39.40
N CYS A 58 2.84 40.45 -40.53
CA CYS A 58 3.39 40.81 -41.85
C CYS A 58 3.58 42.32 -42.01
N ARG A 59 2.71 43.15 -41.42
CA ARG A 59 2.82 44.61 -41.41
C ARG A 59 4.02 45.09 -40.60
N GLN A 60 4.24 44.53 -39.41
CA GLN A 60 5.41 44.84 -38.58
C GLN A 60 6.70 44.31 -39.22
N ALA A 61 6.72 43.08 -39.75
CA ALA A 61 7.83 42.56 -40.57
C ALA A 61 8.19 43.50 -41.73
N LYS A 62 7.21 44.02 -42.46
CA LYS A 62 7.44 44.97 -43.55
C LYS A 62 7.96 46.34 -43.06
N LYS A 63 7.52 46.83 -41.91
CA LYS A 63 8.04 48.06 -41.26
C LYS A 63 9.51 47.89 -40.85
N ASP A 64 9.88 46.69 -40.40
CA ASP A 64 11.24 46.34 -39.97
C ASP A 64 12.08 45.79 -41.15
N ASN A 65 11.64 46.04 -42.39
CA ASN A 65 12.30 45.71 -43.67
C ASN A 65 12.50 44.21 -43.99
N LEU A 66 11.81 43.32 -43.27
CA LEU A 66 11.84 41.87 -43.49
C LEU A 66 10.79 41.46 -44.54
N LYS A 67 11.22 40.73 -45.58
CA LYS A 67 10.34 40.25 -46.67
C LYS A 67 9.50 39.03 -46.30
N TYR A 68 9.82 38.38 -45.19
CA TYR A 68 9.28 37.08 -44.81
C TYR A 68 8.91 37.05 -43.33
N ALA A 69 7.84 36.32 -43.02
CA ALA A 69 7.40 36.00 -41.66
C ALA A 69 7.20 34.48 -41.50
N TRP A 70 7.37 33.97 -40.28
CA TRP A 70 7.01 32.61 -39.91
C TRP A 70 6.01 32.60 -38.76
N ILE A 71 5.02 31.71 -38.85
CA ILE A 71 3.99 31.47 -37.84
C ILE A 71 3.75 29.96 -37.84
N ASP A 72 3.81 29.29 -36.69
CA ASP A 72 3.82 27.83 -36.58
C ASP A 72 2.60 27.20 -37.27
N THR A 73 1.41 27.71 -36.95
CA THR A 73 0.13 27.17 -37.43
C THR A 73 -0.07 27.36 -38.93
N CYS A 74 0.53 28.42 -39.48
CA CYS A 74 0.43 28.79 -40.90
C CYS A 74 1.49 28.10 -41.77
N CYS A 75 2.67 27.80 -41.21
CA CYS A 75 3.83 27.32 -41.99
C CYS A 75 4.04 25.80 -41.90
N ILE A 76 3.61 25.17 -40.81
CA ILE A 76 3.69 23.72 -40.56
C ILE A 76 2.36 23.07 -40.94
N ASP A 77 2.39 21.99 -41.72
CA ASP A 77 1.24 21.11 -41.90
C ASP A 77 1.06 20.22 -40.67
N LYS A 78 0.30 20.73 -39.68
CA LYS A 78 -0.01 20.02 -38.42
C LYS A 78 -0.76 18.69 -38.62
N GLU A 79 -1.33 18.42 -39.79
CA GLU A 79 -1.93 17.10 -40.09
C GLU A 79 -0.91 16.08 -40.61
N SER A 80 0.20 16.54 -41.18
CA SER A 80 1.34 15.69 -41.54
C SER A 80 2.15 15.37 -40.28
N SER A 81 1.88 14.22 -39.66
CA SER A 81 2.56 13.79 -38.43
C SER A 81 4.09 13.79 -38.56
N LYS A 82 4.61 13.41 -39.74
CA LYS A 82 6.05 13.49 -40.05
C LYS A 82 6.54 14.94 -40.08
N GLU A 83 5.83 15.85 -40.73
CA GLU A 83 6.27 17.24 -40.83
C GLU A 83 6.18 17.94 -39.47
N LEU A 84 5.14 17.64 -38.69
CA LEU A 84 5.02 18.13 -37.32
C LEU A 84 6.20 17.65 -36.46
N ASP A 85 6.62 16.38 -36.59
CA ASP A 85 7.78 15.82 -35.89
C ASP A 85 9.10 16.51 -36.28
N GLU A 86 9.37 16.65 -37.58
CA GLU A 86 10.52 17.40 -38.10
C GLU A 86 10.49 18.88 -37.65
N ALA A 87 9.31 19.50 -37.62
CA ALA A 87 9.12 20.89 -37.25
C ALA A 87 9.30 21.15 -35.75
N ILE A 88 8.75 20.31 -34.89
CA ILE A 88 8.85 20.44 -33.42
C ILE A 88 10.30 20.26 -32.96
N ASN A 89 11.02 19.27 -33.51
CA ASN A 89 12.45 19.09 -33.25
C ASN A 89 13.31 20.22 -33.85
N SER A 90 12.83 20.92 -34.89
CA SER A 90 13.54 22.08 -35.49
C SER A 90 13.19 23.44 -34.88
N MET A 91 12.07 23.56 -34.15
CA MET A 91 11.43 24.83 -33.82
C MET A 91 12.38 25.81 -33.10
N PHE A 92 13.17 25.32 -32.15
CA PHE A 92 14.18 26.11 -31.44
C PHE A 92 15.18 26.78 -32.38
N GLN A 93 15.66 26.04 -33.39
CA GLN A 93 16.62 26.56 -34.37
C GLN A 93 15.96 27.52 -35.36
N TRP A 94 14.63 27.53 -35.48
CA TRP A 94 13.88 28.54 -36.24
C TRP A 94 13.70 29.82 -35.43
N TYR A 95 13.33 29.74 -34.14
CA TYR A 95 13.34 30.94 -33.27
C TYR A 95 14.75 31.53 -33.10
N ARG A 96 15.81 30.71 -32.99
CA ARG A 96 17.20 31.16 -32.93
C ARG A 96 17.75 31.75 -34.23
N ARG A 97 17.16 31.44 -35.38
CA ARG A 97 17.57 31.94 -36.70
C ARG A 97 16.63 33.00 -37.28
N ALA A 98 15.56 33.36 -36.58
CA ALA A 98 14.75 34.52 -36.91
C ALA A 98 15.60 35.79 -36.74
N ALA A 99 15.33 36.81 -37.57
CA ALA A 99 15.93 38.13 -37.39
C ALA A 99 15.36 38.81 -36.12
N ILE A 100 14.05 38.66 -35.91
CA ILE A 100 13.33 39.21 -34.76
C ILE A 100 12.11 38.34 -34.43
N CYS A 101 11.77 38.23 -33.15
CA CYS A 101 10.51 37.64 -32.70
C CYS A 101 9.51 38.73 -32.29
N TYR A 102 8.28 38.64 -32.81
CA TYR A 102 7.16 39.43 -32.32
C TYR A 102 6.33 38.57 -31.37
N THR A 103 6.17 39.01 -30.14
CA THR A 103 5.32 38.36 -29.14
C THR A 103 4.01 39.11 -29.05
N TYR A 104 2.93 38.56 -29.61
CA TYR A 104 1.61 39.17 -29.58
C TYR A 104 0.77 38.66 -28.40
N MET A 105 0.48 39.55 -27.46
CA MET A 105 -0.15 39.28 -26.16
C MET A 105 -1.63 39.67 -26.20
N ALA A 106 -2.46 38.72 -26.64
CA ALA A 106 -3.91 38.90 -26.82
C ALA A 106 -4.72 39.17 -25.54
N ASP A 107 -4.07 39.11 -24.38
CA ASP A 107 -4.64 39.34 -23.05
C ASP A 107 -4.01 40.54 -22.32
N VAL A 108 -3.22 41.36 -23.02
CA VAL A 108 -2.70 42.66 -22.56
C VAL A 108 -3.47 43.78 -23.29
N PRO A 109 -4.29 44.58 -22.58
CA PRO A 109 -4.97 45.74 -23.16
C PRO A 109 -4.01 46.89 -23.48
N HIS A 110 -4.41 47.73 -24.45
CA HIS A 110 -3.76 49.02 -24.72
C HIS A 110 -3.89 49.97 -23.51
N GLU A 111 -2.95 50.92 -23.38
CA GLU A 111 -2.92 51.98 -22.34
C GLU A 111 -2.83 51.52 -20.86
N GLN A 112 -2.67 50.23 -20.56
CA GLN A 112 -2.43 49.76 -19.18
C GLN A 112 -0.97 49.96 -18.72
N ASP A 113 -0.78 50.38 -17.47
CA ASP A 113 0.53 50.36 -16.81
C ASP A 113 1.00 48.90 -16.60
N ILE A 114 2.16 48.58 -17.17
CA ILE A 114 2.75 47.23 -17.15
C ILE A 114 3.66 46.99 -15.95
N TRP A 115 4.14 48.05 -15.28
CA TRP A 115 5.18 47.99 -14.25
C TRP A 115 4.63 47.60 -12.86
N GLU A 116 3.31 47.59 -12.68
CA GLU A 116 2.69 46.96 -11.50
C GLU A 116 2.89 45.44 -11.52
N SER A 117 3.26 44.85 -10.38
CA SER A 117 3.39 43.39 -10.21
C SER A 117 2.08 42.61 -10.37
N THR A 118 0.96 43.31 -10.56
CA THR A 118 -0.40 42.80 -10.82
C THR A 118 -0.93 43.21 -12.19
N SER A 119 -0.09 43.77 -13.07
CA SER A 119 -0.47 44.17 -14.42
C SER A 119 -0.93 42.99 -15.29
N SER A 120 -1.75 43.26 -16.32
CA SER A 120 -2.17 42.21 -17.28
C SER A 120 -0.99 41.62 -18.05
N PHE A 121 0.14 42.34 -18.15
CA PHE A 121 1.40 41.82 -18.67
C PHE A 121 1.96 40.72 -17.74
N SER A 122 2.10 41.00 -16.43
CA SER A 122 2.59 40.02 -15.45
C SER A 122 1.66 38.80 -15.30
N ALA A 123 0.36 39.02 -15.43
CA ALA A 123 -0.67 37.99 -15.37
C ALA A 123 -0.94 37.28 -16.71
N SER A 124 -0.26 37.67 -17.81
CA SER A 124 -0.56 37.16 -19.16
C SER A 124 -0.39 35.64 -19.25
N SER A 125 -1.41 35.01 -19.82
CA SER A 125 -1.44 33.57 -20.08
C SER A 125 -0.41 33.12 -21.13
N TRP A 126 0.22 34.07 -21.83
CA TRP A 126 1.38 33.80 -22.67
C TRP A 126 2.55 33.25 -21.83
N PHE A 127 2.85 33.86 -20.68
CA PHE A 127 3.93 33.38 -19.80
C PHE A 127 3.68 31.96 -19.27
N THR A 128 2.42 31.55 -19.08
CA THR A 128 2.11 30.21 -18.58
C THR A 128 2.16 29.12 -19.67
N ARG A 129 2.23 29.43 -20.97
CA ARG A 129 2.26 28.43 -22.05
C ARG A 129 3.61 27.69 -22.12
N GLY A 130 3.58 26.38 -22.39
CA GLY A 130 4.79 25.53 -22.46
C GLY A 130 5.86 26.01 -23.45
N TRP A 131 5.46 26.31 -24.70
CA TRP A 131 6.37 26.74 -25.78
C TRP A 131 7.10 28.05 -25.49
N THR A 132 6.51 28.92 -24.67
CA THR A 132 7.02 30.25 -24.32
C THR A 132 8.47 30.24 -23.84
N LEU A 133 8.92 29.17 -23.17
CA LEU A 133 10.31 29.05 -22.72
C LEU A 133 11.32 28.96 -23.89
N GLN A 134 10.96 28.30 -25.00
CA GLN A 134 11.77 28.32 -26.23
C GLN A 134 11.63 29.65 -26.97
N GLU A 135 10.42 30.15 -27.09
CA GLU A 135 10.10 31.39 -27.81
C GLU A 135 10.76 32.63 -27.18
N LEU A 136 11.08 32.57 -25.88
CA LEU A 136 11.77 33.61 -25.12
C LEU A 136 13.32 33.47 -25.11
N LEU A 137 13.83 32.25 -24.98
CA LEU A 137 15.28 31.96 -24.87
C LEU A 137 15.99 31.82 -26.22
N ALA A 138 15.29 31.41 -27.29
CA ALA A 138 15.92 31.13 -28.58
C ALA A 138 16.25 32.39 -29.40
N PRO A 139 15.34 33.39 -29.57
CA PRO A 139 15.64 34.57 -30.37
C PRO A 139 16.62 35.51 -29.68
N GLY A 140 17.47 36.17 -30.47
CA GLY A 140 18.24 37.32 -29.99
C GLY A 140 17.30 38.47 -29.65
N GLU A 141 16.64 39.02 -30.66
CA GLU A 141 15.71 40.15 -30.53
C GLU A 141 14.26 39.69 -30.35
N ILE A 142 13.56 40.29 -29.38
CA ILE A 142 12.11 40.11 -29.17
C ILE A 142 11.46 41.46 -28.86
N GLN A 143 10.34 41.74 -29.53
CA GLN A 143 9.43 42.84 -29.24
C GLN A 143 8.07 42.29 -28.76
N PHE A 144 7.53 42.87 -27.69
CA PHE A 144 6.23 42.52 -27.13
C PHE A 144 5.16 43.51 -27.62
N PHE A 145 4.03 42.98 -28.05
CA PHE A 145 2.91 43.74 -28.60
C PHE A 145 1.62 43.40 -27.85
N ASP A 146 0.79 44.41 -27.61
CA ASP A 146 -0.52 44.28 -27.00
C ASP A 146 -1.58 43.72 -27.97
N GLU A 147 -2.84 43.61 -27.52
CA GLU A 147 -3.94 43.14 -28.38
C GLU A 147 -4.16 43.99 -29.65
N THR A 148 -3.68 45.24 -29.67
CA THR A 148 -3.88 46.22 -30.76
C THR A 148 -2.71 46.32 -31.74
N TRP A 149 -1.60 45.60 -31.50
CA TRP A 149 -0.30 45.74 -32.19
C TRP A 149 0.46 47.03 -31.88
N ASN A 150 0.26 47.63 -30.70
CA ASN A 150 1.18 48.65 -30.17
C ASN A 150 2.32 47.99 -29.40
N LEU A 151 3.52 48.60 -29.46
CA LEU A 151 4.73 48.08 -28.84
C LEU A 151 4.69 48.33 -27.33
N VAL A 152 4.71 47.25 -26.54
CA VAL A 152 4.79 47.26 -25.07
C VAL A 152 6.23 47.47 -24.61
N GLY A 153 7.19 46.88 -25.31
CA GLY A 153 8.63 46.99 -25.04
C GLY A 153 9.42 45.85 -25.67
N THR A 154 10.74 45.89 -25.53
CA THR A 154 11.66 44.83 -25.95
C THR A 154 12.00 43.86 -24.80
N LYS A 155 12.60 42.71 -25.13
CA LYS A 155 13.19 41.81 -24.12
C LYS A 155 14.33 42.45 -23.31
N GLU A 156 14.99 43.50 -23.81
CA GLU A 156 16.01 44.23 -23.06
C GLU A 156 15.39 45.14 -22.01
N GLU A 157 14.36 45.92 -22.39
CA GLU A 157 13.67 46.85 -21.49
C GLU A 157 12.86 46.14 -20.40
N LEU A 158 12.25 44.99 -20.72
CA LEU A 158 11.36 44.22 -19.81
C LEU A 158 12.09 43.06 -19.09
N ALA A 159 13.42 43.07 -19.06
CA ALA A 159 14.22 41.93 -18.63
C ALA A 159 14.05 41.57 -17.14
N SER A 160 13.76 42.55 -16.28
CA SER A 160 13.63 42.34 -14.82
C SER A 160 12.28 41.71 -14.49
N GLU A 161 11.23 42.23 -15.10
CA GLU A 161 9.84 41.82 -14.97
C GLU A 161 9.70 40.38 -15.48
N ILE A 162 10.33 40.07 -16.62
CA ILE A 162 10.39 38.72 -17.16
C ILE A 162 11.18 37.78 -16.23
N GLU A 163 12.29 38.22 -15.60
CA GLU A 163 13.01 37.41 -14.60
C GLU A 163 12.11 37.06 -13.39
N ASP A 164 11.39 38.04 -12.83
CA ASP A 164 10.47 37.83 -11.69
C ASP A 164 9.27 36.92 -12.04
N ILE A 165 8.64 37.13 -13.21
CA ILE A 165 7.52 36.30 -13.69
C ILE A 165 7.99 34.85 -13.91
N THR A 166 9.13 34.68 -14.60
CA THR A 166 9.52 33.37 -15.16
C THR A 166 10.51 32.57 -14.30
N GLY A 167 11.25 33.22 -13.40
CA GLY A 167 12.38 32.62 -12.68
C GLY A 167 13.61 32.35 -13.55
N ILE A 168 13.73 32.98 -14.72
CA ILE A 168 14.88 32.85 -15.64
C ILE A 168 15.81 34.05 -15.41
N PRO A 169 17.06 33.85 -14.94
CA PRO A 169 17.99 34.95 -14.74
C PRO A 169 18.25 35.78 -16.01
N ARG A 170 18.20 37.11 -15.90
CA ARG A 170 18.38 38.07 -17.02
C ARG A 170 19.63 37.85 -17.87
N ARG A 171 20.72 37.35 -17.27
CA ARG A 171 21.96 36.97 -17.99
C ARG A 171 21.74 35.93 -19.09
N PHE A 172 20.71 35.10 -18.95
CA PHE A 172 20.31 34.08 -19.93
C PHE A 172 19.23 34.61 -20.89
N LEU A 173 18.27 35.41 -20.40
CA LEU A 173 17.27 36.08 -21.24
C LEU A 173 17.92 36.98 -22.31
N LEU A 174 18.93 37.75 -21.89
CA LEU A 174 19.67 38.71 -22.71
C LEU A 174 20.87 38.09 -23.45
N GLY A 175 21.07 36.77 -23.35
CA GLY A 175 22.14 36.05 -24.04
C GLY A 175 23.58 36.43 -23.63
N TRP A 176 23.78 37.16 -22.53
CA TRP A 176 25.10 37.49 -21.99
C TRP A 176 25.91 36.24 -21.64
N VAL A 177 25.21 35.17 -21.24
CA VAL A 177 25.75 33.83 -21.03
C VAL A 177 24.85 32.86 -21.80
N ASP A 178 25.43 31.87 -22.50
CA ASP A 178 24.65 30.82 -23.13
C ASP A 178 23.91 30.00 -22.05
N PHE A 179 22.58 29.89 -22.16
CA PHE A 179 21.75 29.19 -21.20
C PHE A 179 22.02 27.67 -21.15
N HIS A 180 22.75 27.12 -22.13
CA HIS A 180 23.30 25.76 -22.04
C HIS A 180 24.34 25.61 -20.91
N GLN A 181 24.92 26.71 -20.41
CA GLN A 181 25.83 26.73 -19.25
C GLN A 181 25.11 26.73 -17.88
N ALA A 182 23.80 27.00 -17.85
CA ALA A 182 23.00 26.69 -16.66
C ALA A 182 22.97 25.18 -16.41
N SER A 183 22.64 24.75 -15.21
CA SER A 183 22.44 23.30 -14.96
C SER A 183 21.16 22.78 -15.62
N VAL A 184 21.06 21.46 -15.82
CA VAL A 184 19.83 20.78 -16.21
C VAL A 184 18.72 21.05 -15.19
N ALA A 185 19.03 21.05 -13.89
CA ALA A 185 18.06 21.38 -12.85
C ALA A 185 17.55 22.83 -12.93
N GLN A 186 18.40 23.79 -13.31
CA GLN A 186 18.01 25.17 -13.57
C GLN A 186 17.08 25.27 -14.79
N ARG A 187 17.47 24.68 -15.92
CA ARG A 187 16.63 24.67 -17.14
C ARG A 187 15.28 24.00 -16.92
N MET A 188 15.24 22.92 -16.13
CA MET A 188 13.96 22.29 -15.72
C MET A 188 13.15 23.19 -14.79
N SER A 189 13.77 23.91 -13.86
CA SER A 189 13.05 24.82 -12.94
C SER A 189 12.30 25.93 -13.68
N TRP A 190 12.84 26.46 -14.78
CA TRP A 190 12.21 27.48 -15.63
C TRP A 190 10.93 26.99 -16.34
N ALA A 191 10.75 25.67 -16.42
CA ALA A 191 9.56 25.03 -16.98
C ALA A 191 8.51 24.66 -15.93
N SER A 192 8.79 24.83 -14.63
CA SER A 192 7.91 24.40 -13.54
C SER A 192 6.52 25.04 -13.51
N LYS A 193 6.42 26.35 -13.82
CA LYS A 193 5.15 27.11 -13.84
C LYS A 193 4.34 26.93 -15.16
N ARG A 194 4.77 26.09 -16.10
CA ARG A 194 4.18 26.06 -17.46
C ARG A 194 3.03 25.05 -17.60
N THR A 195 2.15 25.32 -18.56
CA THR A 195 0.95 24.53 -18.88
C THR A 195 0.84 24.26 -20.38
N THR A 196 0.22 23.15 -20.74
CA THR A 196 0.11 22.64 -22.12
C THR A 196 -1.30 22.09 -22.42
N LYS A 197 -1.63 21.87 -23.70
CA LYS A 197 -2.96 21.36 -24.12
C LYS A 197 -3.05 19.83 -24.00
N ARG A 198 -1.90 19.14 -23.97
CA ARG A 198 -1.73 17.72 -23.63
C ARG A 198 -0.64 17.56 -22.57
N ASP A 199 -0.64 16.43 -21.85
CA ASP A 199 0.38 16.16 -20.83
C ASP A 199 1.76 15.96 -21.47
N GLU A 200 1.84 15.22 -22.57
CA GLU A 200 3.09 14.93 -23.29
C GLU A 200 3.77 16.16 -23.92
N ASP A 201 2.99 17.21 -24.22
CA ASP A 201 3.51 18.47 -24.78
C ASP A 201 4.54 19.14 -23.85
N ILE A 202 4.49 18.88 -22.53
CA ILE A 202 5.46 19.42 -21.56
C ILE A 202 6.89 18.90 -21.79
N ALA A 203 7.03 17.77 -22.49
CA ALA A 203 8.33 17.26 -22.93
C ALA A 203 8.75 17.89 -24.26
N TYR A 204 7.82 17.96 -25.22
CA TYR A 204 8.10 18.50 -26.56
C TYR A 204 8.45 19.99 -26.53
N CYS A 205 7.82 20.76 -25.64
CA CYS A 205 8.15 22.17 -25.45
C CYS A 205 9.50 22.41 -24.77
N LEU A 206 10.25 21.38 -24.39
CA LEU A 206 11.59 21.49 -23.78
C LEU A 206 12.74 20.97 -24.66
N LEU A 207 12.46 20.27 -25.76
CA LEU A 207 13.46 19.64 -26.64
C LEU A 207 14.62 20.58 -27.00
N GLY A 208 14.29 21.77 -27.52
CA GLY A 208 15.28 22.76 -27.92
C GLY A 208 16.17 23.30 -26.80
N ILE A 209 15.61 23.43 -25.59
CA ILE A 209 16.31 23.94 -24.40
C ILE A 209 17.35 22.96 -23.87
N PHE A 210 17.26 21.68 -24.26
CA PHE A 210 18.23 20.64 -23.93
C PHE A 210 18.98 20.10 -25.16
N GLY A 211 18.79 20.69 -26.35
CA GLY A 211 19.41 20.22 -27.59
C GLY A 211 18.91 18.85 -28.10
N ILE A 212 17.81 18.34 -27.52
CA ILE A 212 17.34 16.97 -27.77
C ILE A 212 16.50 16.88 -29.05
N THR A 213 16.76 15.83 -29.83
CA THR A 213 15.87 15.36 -30.89
C THR A 213 15.25 14.02 -30.49
N MET A 214 13.92 13.92 -30.50
CA MET A 214 13.21 12.65 -30.30
C MET A 214 11.84 12.64 -31.01
N PRO A 215 11.34 11.49 -31.47
CA PRO A 215 10.05 11.42 -32.14
C PRO A 215 8.90 11.71 -31.17
N MET A 216 7.81 12.29 -31.64
CA MET A 216 6.60 12.51 -30.86
C MET A 216 5.69 11.28 -30.86
N ILE A 217 5.21 10.93 -29.67
CA ILE A 217 4.23 9.87 -29.41
C ILE A 217 3.08 10.52 -28.64
N TYR A 218 2.02 10.93 -29.34
CA TYR A 218 0.84 11.48 -28.70
C TYR A 218 0.01 10.37 -28.03
N GLY A 219 -0.47 10.65 -26.81
CA GLY A 219 -1.15 9.67 -25.95
C GLY A 219 -0.26 8.96 -24.92
N GLU A 220 1.06 9.20 -24.87
CA GLU A 220 1.94 8.64 -23.82
C GLU A 220 1.90 9.44 -22.49
N GLY A 221 1.36 10.66 -22.53
CA GLY A 221 1.23 11.55 -21.36
C GLY A 221 2.57 11.80 -20.64
N HIS A 222 2.58 11.62 -19.33
CA HIS A 222 3.77 11.84 -18.49
C HIS A 222 4.99 10.99 -18.88
N GLN A 223 4.81 9.88 -19.61
CA GLN A 223 5.93 9.05 -20.10
C GLN A 223 6.82 9.82 -21.09
N ALA A 224 6.29 10.83 -21.80
CA ALA A 224 7.07 11.71 -22.67
C ALA A 224 8.15 12.47 -21.89
N PHE A 225 7.86 12.85 -20.64
CA PHE A 225 8.79 13.60 -19.80
C PHE A 225 9.86 12.70 -19.17
N GLU A 226 9.53 11.43 -18.87
CA GLU A 226 10.55 10.41 -18.56
C GLU A 226 11.44 10.11 -19.78
N ARG A 227 10.84 10.05 -20.98
CA ARG A 227 11.53 9.86 -22.28
C ARG A 227 12.42 11.02 -22.67
N LEU A 228 12.05 12.26 -22.33
CA LEU A 228 12.93 13.42 -22.42
C LEU A 228 14.11 13.30 -21.46
N GLN A 229 13.88 12.97 -20.19
CA GLN A 229 14.96 12.81 -19.20
C GLN A 229 15.96 11.71 -19.61
N LEU A 230 15.47 10.60 -20.15
CA LEU A 230 16.30 9.56 -20.79
C LEU A 230 17.21 10.14 -21.88
N LYS A 231 16.64 10.89 -22.82
CA LYS A 231 17.40 11.50 -23.93
C LYS A 231 18.38 12.58 -23.48
N ILE A 232 18.08 13.32 -22.41
CA ILE A 232 19.02 14.26 -21.78
C ILE A 232 20.21 13.48 -21.17
N MET A 233 19.94 12.40 -20.44
CA MET A 233 20.98 11.55 -19.83
C MET A 233 21.89 10.86 -20.87
N GLU A 234 21.38 10.57 -22.08
CA GLU A 234 22.22 10.08 -23.20
C GLU A 234 23.23 11.12 -23.72
N GLN A 235 23.04 12.40 -23.44
CA GLN A 235 23.81 13.51 -24.05
C GLN A 235 24.48 14.45 -23.04
N THR A 236 24.26 14.27 -21.73
CA THR A 236 24.82 15.13 -20.68
C THR A 236 25.60 14.34 -19.63
N THR A 237 26.62 14.99 -19.06
CA THR A 237 27.29 14.58 -17.83
C THR A 237 26.85 15.41 -16.61
N ASP A 238 25.89 16.33 -16.80
CA ASP A 238 25.32 17.14 -15.72
C ASP A 238 24.33 16.32 -14.88
N ASP A 239 24.79 15.92 -13.70
CA ASP A 239 24.06 15.08 -12.76
C ASP A 239 23.02 15.82 -11.90
N SER A 240 22.90 17.15 -12.05
CA SER A 240 21.80 17.92 -11.45
C SER A 240 20.42 17.46 -11.94
N ILE A 241 20.33 16.73 -13.06
CA ILE A 241 19.11 16.05 -13.50
C ILE A 241 18.53 15.10 -12.44
N LEU A 242 19.34 14.60 -11.49
CA LEU A 242 18.86 13.77 -10.38
C LEU A 242 18.38 14.58 -9.16
N ALA A 243 18.67 15.89 -9.11
CA ALA A 243 18.39 16.79 -7.99
C ALA A 243 16.92 17.29 -7.91
N TRP A 244 15.97 16.62 -8.56
CA TRP A 244 14.55 16.94 -8.41
C TRP A 244 14.00 16.55 -7.03
N GLY A 245 12.88 17.15 -6.62
CA GLY A 245 12.19 16.87 -5.36
C GLY A 245 12.68 17.71 -4.16
N VAL A 246 13.33 18.84 -4.40
CA VAL A 246 13.75 19.80 -3.35
C VAL A 246 12.53 20.34 -2.61
N LYS A 247 12.50 20.16 -1.28
CA LYS A 247 11.54 20.81 -0.39
C LYS A 247 12.17 22.11 0.15
N VAL A 248 11.65 23.25 -0.29
CA VAL A 248 11.80 24.54 0.41
C VAL A 248 11.33 24.36 1.86
N GLN A 249 12.01 24.89 2.87
CA GLN A 249 12.83 26.11 2.87
C GLN A 249 14.15 25.89 3.62
N GLY A 250 15.28 26.37 3.06
CA GLY A 250 16.62 26.00 3.56
C GLY A 250 17.09 24.64 3.04
N MET A 251 18.39 24.46 2.91
CA MET A 251 19.02 23.14 2.75
C MET A 251 19.58 22.78 4.12
N GLU A 252 18.68 22.36 5.01
CA GLU A 252 18.97 22.14 6.42
C GLU A 252 19.90 20.94 6.64
N LEU A 253 20.78 21.08 7.63
CA LEU A 253 21.76 20.08 8.01
C LEU A 253 21.06 18.89 8.70
N GLU A 254 21.18 17.71 8.11
CA GLU A 254 20.98 16.38 8.73
C GLU A 254 19.73 16.18 9.63
N SER A 255 18.57 16.78 9.29
CA SER A 255 17.34 16.73 10.12
C SER A 255 16.10 16.10 9.44
N GLN A 256 16.28 15.22 8.44
CA GLN A 256 15.14 14.49 7.83
C GLN A 256 14.72 13.26 8.64
N THR A 257 13.88 13.48 9.66
CA THR A 257 13.11 12.42 10.35
C THR A 257 12.36 11.53 9.35
N GLY A 258 12.74 10.25 9.26
CA GLY A 258 12.38 9.37 8.14
C GLY A 258 10.91 8.86 8.13
N PRO A 259 10.22 8.85 6.96
CA PRO A 259 8.93 8.18 6.78
C PRO A 259 9.03 6.65 6.79
N SER A 260 7.93 5.98 7.15
CA SER A 260 7.87 4.55 7.49
C SER A 260 7.94 3.54 6.33
N ASP A 261 7.63 3.92 5.09
CA ASP A 261 7.49 2.97 3.96
C ASP A 261 8.79 2.81 3.13
N TYR A 262 9.78 2.17 3.73
CA TYR A 262 11.14 2.06 3.21
C TYR A 262 11.32 1.27 1.89
N ASN A 263 10.28 0.60 1.37
CA ASN A 263 10.41 -0.30 0.21
C ASN A 263 9.83 0.27 -1.10
N THR A 264 9.18 1.44 -1.05
CA THR A 264 8.55 2.06 -2.22
C THR A 264 9.52 2.96 -3.00
N SER A 265 9.68 2.67 -4.30
CA SER A 265 10.56 3.42 -5.20
C SER A 265 9.93 4.75 -5.63
N ALA A 266 10.65 5.86 -5.41
CA ALA A 266 10.33 7.17 -5.97
C ALA A 266 10.41 7.21 -7.50
N GLY A 267 11.06 6.21 -8.12
CA GLY A 267 11.59 6.29 -9.49
C GLY A 267 12.83 7.19 -9.56
N ILE A 268 13.55 7.13 -10.68
CA ILE A 268 14.72 7.99 -10.93
C ILE A 268 14.37 9.30 -11.66
N PHE A 269 13.27 9.30 -12.41
CA PHE A 269 12.79 10.45 -13.17
C PHE A 269 11.79 11.28 -12.39
N ALA A 270 11.87 12.59 -12.53
CA ALA A 270 10.81 13.52 -12.16
C ALA A 270 9.53 13.22 -12.96
N LYS A 271 8.36 13.42 -12.34
CA LYS A 271 7.04 13.30 -13.00
C LYS A 271 6.75 14.49 -13.92
N SER A 272 7.26 15.67 -13.58
CA SER A 272 7.11 16.90 -14.36
C SER A 272 8.19 17.91 -13.98
N PRO A 273 8.36 19.01 -14.74
CA PRO A 273 9.22 20.13 -14.33
C PRO A 273 8.89 20.75 -12.97
N MET A 274 7.68 20.53 -12.41
CA MET A 274 7.32 20.99 -11.07
C MET A 274 8.20 20.37 -9.97
N ASP A 275 8.68 19.14 -10.16
CA ASP A 275 9.62 18.51 -9.21
C ASP A 275 10.96 19.27 -9.15
N PHE A 276 11.29 20.07 -10.18
CA PHE A 276 12.47 20.93 -10.24
C PHE A 276 12.18 22.40 -9.87
N ALA A 277 10.95 22.80 -9.52
CA ALA A 277 10.54 24.19 -9.30
C ALA A 277 11.44 24.99 -8.33
N LYS A 278 12.09 24.29 -7.40
CA LYS A 278 12.93 24.86 -6.33
C LYS A 278 14.44 24.71 -6.61
N CYS A 279 14.81 24.30 -7.82
CA CYS A 279 16.18 23.99 -8.23
C CYS A 279 16.88 25.10 -9.03
N GLY A 280 16.24 26.27 -9.21
CA GLY A 280 16.77 27.39 -10.01
C GLY A 280 18.10 28.00 -9.52
N ARG A 281 18.55 27.63 -8.31
CA ARG A 281 19.86 28.00 -7.75
C ARG A 281 20.87 26.85 -7.72
N ILE A 282 20.57 25.68 -8.28
CA ILE A 282 21.52 24.55 -8.33
C ILE A 282 22.44 24.74 -9.54
N VAL A 283 23.70 25.10 -9.32
CA VAL A 283 24.71 25.30 -10.38
C VAL A 283 25.72 24.16 -10.41
N PRO A 284 26.32 23.83 -11.56
CA PRO A 284 27.44 22.89 -11.60
C PRO A 284 28.63 23.47 -10.82
N LYS A 285 29.34 22.63 -10.07
CA LYS A 285 30.66 23.00 -9.52
C LYS A 285 31.75 22.56 -10.49
N ALA A 286 32.95 23.16 -10.36
CA ALA A 286 34.04 22.92 -11.29
C ALA A 286 34.36 21.43 -11.42
N LEU A 287 34.57 20.97 -12.66
CA LEU A 287 34.78 19.56 -12.99
C LEU A 287 36.01 18.98 -12.29
N ASP A 288 35.77 18.22 -11.22
CA ASP A 288 36.72 17.23 -10.70
C ASP A 288 36.85 16.12 -11.77
N PRO A 289 38.03 15.92 -12.39
CA PRO A 289 38.20 14.91 -13.45
C PRO A 289 37.96 13.47 -12.97
N SER A 290 37.98 13.21 -11.65
CA SER A 290 37.62 11.91 -11.06
C SER A 290 36.11 11.68 -10.92
N CYS A 291 35.27 12.67 -11.26
CA CYS A 291 33.82 12.65 -11.05
C CYS A 291 33.01 12.86 -12.35
N ILE A 292 33.48 12.34 -13.49
CA ILE A 292 32.71 12.44 -14.75
C ILE A 292 31.51 11.47 -14.69
N THR A 293 30.34 11.99 -14.32
CA THR A 293 29.10 11.23 -14.23
C THR A 293 28.60 10.86 -15.64
N THR A 294 28.66 9.58 -15.99
CA THR A 294 28.05 9.03 -17.21
C THR A 294 26.74 8.32 -16.88
N PHE A 295 25.75 8.36 -17.78
CA PHE A 295 24.49 7.62 -17.62
C PHE A 295 24.34 6.55 -18.71
N THR A 296 23.93 5.35 -18.32
CA THR A 296 23.58 4.27 -19.25
C THR A 296 22.31 3.58 -18.76
N VAL A 297 21.35 3.36 -19.66
CA VAL A 297 20.01 2.86 -19.31
C VAL A 297 19.84 1.45 -19.84
N SER A 298 19.52 0.51 -18.96
CA SER A 298 19.37 -0.91 -19.33
C SER A 298 18.44 -1.65 -18.37
N GLY A 299 17.51 -2.46 -18.89
CA GLY A 299 16.74 -3.41 -18.09
C GLY A 299 15.85 -2.81 -16.99
N GLY A 300 15.45 -1.55 -17.11
CA GLY A 300 14.69 -0.84 -16.07
C GLY A 300 15.55 -0.17 -14.99
N TYR A 301 16.85 -0.01 -15.22
CA TYR A 301 17.80 0.68 -14.32
C TYR A 301 18.65 1.69 -15.09
N ILE A 302 19.09 2.73 -14.38
CA ILE A 302 20.16 3.63 -14.81
C ILE A 302 21.44 3.24 -14.08
N ARG A 303 22.46 2.88 -14.84
CA ARG A 303 23.82 2.66 -14.38
C ARG A 303 24.58 3.98 -14.51
N THR A 304 25.15 4.46 -13.40
CA THR A 304 25.92 5.70 -13.34
C THR A 304 27.02 5.60 -12.28
N SER A 305 28.00 6.51 -12.29
CA SER A 305 29.08 6.55 -11.31
C SER A 305 28.87 7.69 -10.31
N LEU A 306 28.82 7.37 -9.01
CA LEU A 306 28.63 8.36 -7.94
C LEU A 306 29.57 8.05 -6.77
N LYS A 307 30.11 9.09 -6.13
CA LYS A 307 30.75 8.96 -4.81
C LYS A 307 29.63 8.81 -3.78
N LEU A 308 29.63 7.71 -3.03
CA LEU A 308 28.58 7.38 -2.05
C LEU A 308 29.07 7.70 -0.64
N GLN A 309 28.37 8.57 0.07
CA GLN A 309 28.53 8.80 1.50
C GLN A 309 27.42 8.05 2.25
N SER A 310 27.77 7.02 3.02
CA SER A 310 26.79 6.30 3.85
C SER A 310 26.55 7.06 5.15
N THR A 311 25.29 7.36 5.48
CA THR A 311 24.92 7.67 6.86
C THR A 311 24.77 6.39 7.66
N GLU A 312 24.91 6.48 8.98
CA GLU A 312 24.96 5.33 9.89
C GLU A 312 23.60 4.58 9.93
N ASN A 313 22.51 5.35 9.74
CA ASN A 313 21.11 5.00 9.43
C ASN A 313 20.94 4.12 8.17
N GLY A 314 21.97 3.91 7.36
CA GLY A 314 21.95 2.99 6.21
C GLY A 314 21.32 3.54 4.93
N VAL A 315 21.05 4.85 4.86
CA VAL A 315 20.81 5.54 3.59
C VAL A 315 22.16 5.94 3.00
N ALA A 316 22.40 5.62 1.73
CA ALA A 316 23.58 6.08 1.01
C ALA A 316 23.23 7.35 0.25
N TYR A 317 23.99 8.43 0.46
CA TYR A 317 23.84 9.67 -0.27
C TYR A 317 24.81 9.68 -1.46
N GLY A 318 24.26 9.70 -2.68
CA GLY A 318 25.03 9.88 -3.90
C GLY A 318 25.37 11.35 -4.10
N LEU A 319 26.64 11.69 -3.96
CA LEU A 319 27.15 13.05 -4.15
C LEU A 319 27.09 13.43 -5.64
N LEU A 320 26.40 14.53 -5.94
CA LEU A 320 26.33 15.14 -7.26
C LEU A 320 27.46 16.17 -7.45
N ASN A 321 27.72 16.57 -8.68
CA ASN A 321 28.72 17.59 -9.02
C ASN A 321 28.12 19.00 -9.15
N CYS A 322 27.03 19.25 -8.44
CA CYS A 322 26.37 20.55 -8.34
C CYS A 322 26.26 21.04 -6.88
N GLY A 323 25.99 22.34 -6.71
CA GLY A 323 25.87 23.03 -5.43
C GLY A 323 24.98 24.28 -5.54
N LEU A 324 24.82 25.05 -4.45
CA LEU A 324 24.06 26.30 -4.51
C LEU A 324 24.86 27.44 -5.14
N GLU A 325 24.19 28.21 -5.99
CA GLU A 325 24.66 29.50 -6.49
C GLU A 325 24.95 30.45 -5.32
N ASN A 326 26.14 31.05 -5.36
CA ASN A 326 26.75 31.87 -4.30
C ASN A 326 27.19 31.10 -3.02
N THR A 327 27.37 29.77 -3.08
CA THR A 327 28.06 28.99 -2.03
C THR A 327 29.32 28.31 -2.55
N THR A 328 30.49 28.69 -2.01
CA THR A 328 31.77 28.01 -2.29
C THR A 328 31.76 26.58 -1.76
N GLU A 329 31.26 26.40 -0.55
CA GLU A 329 31.16 25.11 0.15
C GLU A 329 29.85 24.38 -0.16
N GLY A 330 29.77 23.11 0.23
CA GLY A 330 28.61 22.24 0.04
C GLY A 330 28.50 21.56 -1.34
N LYS A 331 28.09 20.29 -1.37
CA LYS A 331 27.64 19.55 -2.57
C LYS A 331 26.19 19.10 -2.41
N ILE A 332 25.42 19.08 -3.50
CA ILE A 332 24.10 18.44 -3.52
C ILE A 332 24.27 16.92 -3.47
N ALA A 333 23.44 16.22 -2.70
CA ALA A 333 23.46 14.76 -2.62
C ALA A 333 22.05 14.16 -2.70
N ILE A 334 21.90 13.03 -3.42
CA ILE A 334 20.62 12.32 -3.58
C ILE A 334 20.53 11.09 -2.66
N PRO A 335 19.37 10.83 -2.03
CA PRO A 335 19.17 9.66 -1.18
C PRO A 335 19.00 8.37 -2.02
N LEU A 336 19.74 7.32 -1.68
CA LEU A 336 19.74 6.02 -2.35
C LEU A 336 19.71 4.88 -1.32
N ARG A 337 18.89 3.85 -1.58
CA ARG A 337 18.76 2.64 -0.75
C ARG A 337 19.08 1.40 -1.57
N CYS A 338 20.04 0.60 -1.11
CA CYS A 338 20.37 -0.68 -1.75
C CYS A 338 19.20 -1.68 -1.59
N THR A 339 18.82 -2.38 -2.67
CA THR A 339 17.72 -3.37 -2.68
C THR A 339 18.17 -4.80 -2.96
N THR A 340 19.43 -5.02 -3.32
CA THR A 340 20.03 -6.36 -3.36
C THR A 340 20.64 -6.74 -2.01
N PRO A 341 20.68 -8.04 -1.66
CA PRO A 341 21.43 -8.53 -0.50
C PRO A 341 22.92 -8.17 -0.59
N SER A 342 23.58 -8.00 0.55
CA SER A 342 24.99 -7.57 0.68
C SER A 342 26.03 -8.47 -0.02
N ILE A 343 25.64 -9.67 -0.44
CA ILE A 343 26.48 -10.67 -1.12
C ILE A 343 26.51 -10.46 -2.65
N SER A 344 25.63 -9.63 -3.23
CA SER A 344 25.62 -9.41 -4.68
C SER A 344 26.79 -8.53 -5.15
N THR A 345 27.51 -8.99 -6.17
CA THR A 345 28.60 -8.22 -6.83
C THR A 345 28.10 -6.99 -7.57
N ILE A 346 26.79 -6.91 -7.81
CA ILE A 346 26.09 -5.77 -8.39
C ILE A 346 25.16 -5.23 -7.31
N ARG A 347 25.33 -3.96 -6.91
CA ARG A 347 24.41 -3.29 -5.99
C ARG A 347 23.33 -2.54 -6.78
N GLU A 348 22.08 -2.96 -6.62
CA GLU A 348 20.93 -2.23 -7.14
C GLU A 348 20.41 -1.25 -6.09
N TYR A 349 20.05 -0.04 -6.51
CA TYR A 349 19.53 1.00 -5.64
C TYR A 349 18.13 1.44 -6.08
N ILE A 350 17.34 1.92 -5.13
CA ILE A 350 16.16 2.76 -5.40
C ILE A 350 16.39 4.15 -4.79
N ARG A 351 15.82 5.18 -5.41
CA ARG A 351 15.54 6.43 -4.71
C ARG A 351 14.30 6.20 -3.82
N PRO A 352 14.35 6.42 -2.50
CA PRO A 352 13.20 6.19 -1.63
C PRO A 352 12.14 7.28 -1.81
N LEU A 353 10.85 6.89 -1.83
CA LEU A 353 9.74 7.83 -1.97
C LEU A 353 9.68 8.83 -0.80
N GLY A 354 9.38 10.09 -1.10
CA GLY A 354 9.21 11.16 -0.11
C GLY A 354 10.49 11.94 0.25
N TYR A 355 11.69 11.41 -0.06
CA TYR A 355 12.96 12.08 0.22
C TYR A 355 13.44 12.97 -0.94
N GLY A 356 13.85 14.19 -0.61
CA GLY A 356 14.50 15.14 -1.52
C GLY A 356 16.03 15.05 -1.45
N PRO A 357 16.76 15.66 -2.40
CA PRO A 357 18.20 15.87 -2.24
C PRO A 357 18.48 16.91 -1.14
N ILE A 358 19.70 16.86 -0.61
CA ILE A 358 20.20 17.72 0.48
C ILE A 358 21.51 18.41 0.08
N LEU A 359 21.96 19.40 0.85
CA LEU A 359 23.30 19.99 0.75
C LEU A 359 24.16 19.44 1.89
N LEU A 360 25.28 18.79 1.57
CA LEU A 360 26.24 18.31 2.57
C LEU A 360 27.41 19.28 2.65
N SER A 361 27.57 19.93 3.81
CA SER A 361 28.60 20.95 4.09
C SER A 361 29.55 20.47 5.19
N GLY A 362 30.62 19.78 4.76
CA GLY A 362 31.64 19.22 5.65
C GLY A 362 32.79 18.61 4.85
N VAL A 363 33.93 18.37 5.52
CA VAL A 363 35.16 17.83 4.91
C VAL A 363 35.66 16.64 5.74
N GLN A 364 36.13 15.59 5.05
CA GLN A 364 36.84 14.43 5.57
C GLN A 364 36.10 13.51 6.56
N GLY A 365 35.33 12.58 5.98
CA GLY A 365 35.08 11.24 6.52
C GLY A 365 34.91 10.27 5.35
N ASP A 366 35.83 9.29 5.22
CA ASP A 366 35.92 8.23 4.20
C ASP A 366 34.98 8.32 2.99
N CYS A 367 35.25 9.27 2.09
CA CYS A 367 34.72 9.26 0.74
C CYS A 367 35.38 8.12 -0.05
N CYS A 368 34.72 6.97 -0.07
CA CYS A 368 35.04 5.86 -0.96
C CYS A 368 35.12 6.32 -2.44
N ASP A 369 35.93 5.63 -3.23
CA ASP A 369 36.05 5.86 -4.68
C ASP A 369 34.69 5.85 -5.41
N ALA A 370 34.62 6.45 -6.59
CA ALA A 370 33.36 6.54 -7.34
C ALA A 370 32.84 5.14 -7.75
N HIS A 371 31.69 4.74 -7.20
CA HIS A 371 31.12 3.40 -7.40
C HIS A 371 30.17 3.35 -8.61
N GLU A 372 30.09 2.21 -9.30
CA GLU A 372 28.98 1.95 -10.23
C GLU A 372 27.69 1.70 -9.44
N VAL A 373 26.73 2.62 -9.59
CA VAL A 373 25.41 2.59 -8.96
C VAL A 373 24.36 2.24 -10.02
N ARG A 374 23.52 1.23 -9.77
CA ARG A 374 22.38 0.90 -10.64
C ARG A 374 21.06 1.28 -10.01
N ILE A 375 20.54 2.46 -10.34
CA ILE A 375 19.32 3.02 -9.75
C ILE A 375 18.09 2.60 -10.57
N ARG A 376 17.07 2.00 -9.93
CA ARG A 376 15.87 1.53 -10.63
C ARG A 376 15.05 2.69 -11.20
N VAL A 377 14.66 2.57 -12.46
CA VAL A 377 13.86 3.58 -13.19
C VAL A 377 12.43 3.64 -12.63
N GLY A 378 11.78 2.48 -12.56
CA GLY A 378 10.34 2.37 -12.30
C GLY A 378 9.93 2.83 -10.90
N ARG A 379 8.83 3.61 -10.86
CA ARG A 379 8.03 3.86 -9.65
C ARG A 379 7.22 2.61 -9.34
N GLN A 380 7.57 1.89 -8.29
CA GLN A 380 6.90 0.63 -7.90
C GLN A 380 6.77 0.49 -6.38
N ILE A 381 5.56 0.11 -5.97
CA ILE A 381 5.27 -0.71 -4.79
C ILE A 381 5.32 -2.17 -5.27
N ARG A 382 5.85 -3.10 -4.47
CA ARG A 382 5.71 -4.55 -4.75
C ARG A 382 4.43 -5.10 -4.12
N PRO A 383 3.49 -5.56 -4.95
CA PRO A 383 2.91 -6.90 -4.80
C PRO A 383 3.53 -7.87 -5.82
N ALA A 384 3.12 -9.15 -5.80
CA ALA A 384 3.61 -10.18 -6.72
C ALA A 384 2.50 -10.74 -7.65
N GLU A 385 2.91 -11.21 -8.83
CA GLU A 385 2.16 -12.07 -9.80
C GLU A 385 0.94 -11.47 -10.55
N MET A 386 0.77 -11.80 -11.86
CA MET A 386 -0.52 -11.80 -12.60
C MET A 386 -0.43 -12.21 -14.09
N THR A 387 -1.42 -12.98 -14.59
CA THR A 387 -1.79 -13.20 -16.03
C THR A 387 -3.24 -13.74 -16.15
N ARG A 388 -4.17 -13.20 -17.00
CA ARG A 388 -5.57 -13.71 -17.27
C ARG A 388 -6.29 -13.02 -18.49
N LYS A 389 -7.58 -13.32 -18.79
CA LYS A 389 -8.41 -12.91 -19.98
C LYS A 389 -9.68 -12.07 -19.64
N SER A 390 -10.28 -11.31 -20.59
CA SER A 390 -11.30 -10.25 -20.33
C SER A 390 -12.69 -10.37 -21.01
N ILE A 391 -13.75 -9.75 -20.45
CA ILE A 391 -15.15 -9.59 -20.96
C ILE A 391 -15.56 -8.09 -21.02
N TRP A 392 -16.57 -7.72 -21.83
CA TRP A 392 -17.08 -6.36 -22.05
C TRP A 392 -18.61 -6.16 -21.88
N LEU A 393 -19.06 -4.88 -21.75
CA LEU A 393 -20.48 -4.45 -21.72
C LEU A 393 -20.66 -3.05 -22.32
N HIS A 394 -21.70 -2.83 -23.13
CA HIS A 394 -22.08 -1.58 -23.82
C HIS A 394 -23.50 -1.11 -23.46
N ILE A 395 -23.84 0.18 -23.67
CA ILE A 395 -25.15 0.76 -23.37
C ILE A 395 -25.66 1.66 -24.52
N ASP A 396 -26.86 1.39 -25.06
CA ASP A 396 -27.55 2.16 -26.10
C ASP A 396 -28.89 2.77 -25.60
N GLY A 397 -29.50 3.65 -26.40
CA GLY A 397 -30.85 4.18 -26.21
C GLY A 397 -30.90 5.48 -25.41
N HIS A 398 -30.08 5.60 -24.36
CA HIS A 398 -30.11 6.73 -23.42
C HIS A 398 -30.06 8.11 -24.12
N GLN A 399 -29.27 8.24 -25.19
CA GLN A 399 -29.10 9.48 -25.96
C GLN A 399 -30.41 9.93 -26.64
N LYS A 400 -31.19 8.99 -27.17
CA LYS A 400 -32.49 9.23 -27.83
C LYS A 400 -33.54 9.75 -26.84
N LEU A 401 -33.41 9.35 -25.57
CA LEU A 401 -34.24 9.80 -24.44
C LEU A 401 -33.75 11.11 -23.79
N LYS A 402 -32.70 11.76 -24.33
CA LYS A 402 -32.00 12.92 -23.74
C LYS A 402 -31.43 12.66 -22.33
N LEU A 403 -31.19 11.39 -21.99
CA LEU A 403 -30.59 10.97 -20.74
C LEU A 403 -29.05 11.09 -20.83
N HIS A 404 -28.44 11.83 -19.91
CA HIS A 404 -26.98 11.94 -19.83
C HIS A 404 -26.43 10.99 -18.75
N LEU A 405 -25.63 10.00 -19.15
CA LEU A 405 -24.88 9.16 -18.22
C LEU A 405 -23.89 10.04 -17.44
N LYS A 406 -24.07 10.12 -16.11
CA LYS A 406 -23.28 10.96 -15.19
C LYS A 406 -22.18 10.17 -14.51
N GLU A 407 -22.50 8.95 -14.07
CA GLU A 407 -21.60 8.11 -13.27
C GLU A 407 -21.97 6.62 -13.37
N VAL A 408 -20.99 5.76 -13.11
CA VAL A 408 -21.11 4.29 -13.11
C VAL A 408 -20.39 3.70 -11.91
N TRP A 409 -20.87 2.56 -11.42
CA TRP A 409 -20.34 1.87 -10.24
C TRP A 409 -20.26 0.35 -10.49
N PRO A 410 -19.12 -0.32 -10.20
CA PRO A 410 -17.84 0.24 -9.78
C PRO A 410 -17.21 1.17 -10.85
N PRO A 411 -16.49 2.25 -10.48
CA PRO A 411 -15.92 3.16 -11.46
C PRO A 411 -14.72 2.56 -12.23
N GLN A 412 -14.01 1.63 -11.58
CA GLN A 412 -12.73 1.08 -12.03
C GLN A 412 -12.86 0.02 -13.14
N SER A 413 -14.02 -0.61 -13.29
CA SER A 413 -14.29 -1.60 -14.35
C SER A 413 -14.77 -0.97 -15.66
N TRP A 414 -14.96 0.37 -15.71
CA TRP A 414 -15.45 1.06 -16.90
C TRP A 414 -14.36 1.79 -17.69
N ASP A 415 -13.86 1.16 -18.77
CA ASP A 415 -13.06 1.88 -19.78
C ASP A 415 -13.99 2.79 -20.61
N ARG A 416 -13.80 4.11 -20.52
CA ARG A 416 -14.56 5.09 -21.30
C ARG A 416 -14.27 5.02 -22.81
N GLY A 417 -13.13 4.46 -23.22
CA GLY A 417 -12.74 4.32 -24.62
C GLY A 417 -13.28 3.08 -25.32
N ARG A 418 -13.73 2.06 -24.57
CA ARG A 418 -14.17 0.75 -25.12
C ARG A 418 -15.48 0.21 -24.52
N ALA A 419 -16.05 0.92 -23.53
CA ALA A 419 -17.03 0.41 -22.58
C ALA A 419 -16.44 -0.69 -21.66
N LEU A 420 -17.22 -1.17 -20.67
CA LEU A 420 -16.76 -1.96 -19.51
C LEU A 420 -15.72 -3.04 -19.86
N VAL A 421 -14.74 -3.31 -18.99
CA VAL A 421 -13.80 -4.44 -19.14
C VAL A 421 -13.64 -5.21 -17.82
N MET A 422 -13.77 -6.54 -17.85
CA MET A 422 -13.65 -7.42 -16.68
C MET A 422 -12.71 -8.60 -16.95
N ASN A 423 -11.56 -8.69 -16.27
CA ASN A 423 -10.71 -9.88 -16.33
C ASN A 423 -11.28 -11.00 -15.44
N LEU A 424 -11.46 -12.20 -15.99
CA LEU A 424 -11.89 -13.38 -15.24
C LEU A 424 -10.69 -14.15 -14.67
N ASN A 425 -10.77 -14.44 -13.38
CA ASN A 425 -9.96 -15.46 -12.72
C ASN A 425 -10.52 -16.85 -13.06
N ASP A 426 -9.64 -17.84 -13.22
CA ASP A 426 -10.06 -19.23 -13.47
C ASP A 426 -10.43 -19.93 -12.14
N SER A 427 -11.65 -19.64 -11.68
CA SER A 427 -12.25 -20.15 -10.44
C SER A 427 -13.70 -20.55 -10.71
N SER A 428 -14.05 -21.82 -10.46
CA SER A 428 -15.33 -22.44 -10.85
C SER A 428 -16.52 -22.08 -9.96
N GLN A 429 -16.66 -20.81 -9.57
CA GLN A 429 -17.77 -20.29 -8.76
C GLN A 429 -18.63 -19.32 -9.59
N THR A 430 -19.92 -19.27 -9.28
CA THR A 430 -20.90 -18.41 -9.97
C THR A 430 -20.79 -16.98 -9.43
N ILE A 431 -19.87 -16.19 -9.99
CA ILE A 431 -19.69 -14.80 -9.57
C ILE A 431 -20.93 -13.99 -9.98
N LYS A 432 -21.55 -13.32 -9.00
CA LYS A 432 -22.61 -12.33 -9.25
C LYS A 432 -22.05 -10.92 -9.08
N GLN A 433 -22.02 -10.14 -10.16
CA GLN A 433 -21.52 -8.77 -10.13
C GLN A 433 -22.61 -7.77 -10.46
N ARG A 434 -22.86 -6.85 -9.52
CA ARG A 434 -23.81 -5.75 -9.63
C ARG A 434 -23.10 -4.50 -10.13
N HIS A 435 -23.53 -4.00 -11.29
CA HIS A 435 -23.08 -2.74 -11.88
C HIS A 435 -24.25 -1.75 -11.93
N LEU A 436 -23.99 -0.47 -11.66
CA LEU A 436 -25.00 0.59 -11.71
C LEU A 436 -24.56 1.71 -12.66
N ALA A 437 -25.53 2.29 -13.36
CA ALA A 437 -25.33 3.37 -14.32
C ALA A 437 -26.38 4.48 -14.09
N ARG A 438 -25.92 5.69 -13.73
CA ARG A 438 -26.78 6.83 -13.40
C ARG A 438 -26.93 7.78 -14.58
N PHE A 439 -28.19 8.09 -14.89
CA PHE A 439 -28.62 8.98 -15.95
C PHE A 439 -29.36 10.19 -15.38
N THR A 440 -29.09 11.37 -15.96
CA THR A 440 -29.63 12.65 -15.49
C THR A 440 -30.29 13.42 -16.63
N THR A 441 -31.23 14.31 -16.27
CA THR A 441 -32.03 15.12 -17.21
C THR A 441 -31.93 16.60 -16.87
N LYS A 442 -31.81 17.46 -17.90
CA LYS A 442 -31.66 18.92 -17.74
C LYS A 442 -32.97 19.66 -17.43
N GLU A 443 -34.05 18.94 -17.12
CA GLU A 443 -35.40 19.49 -16.91
C GLU A 443 -35.65 19.76 -15.43
N LYS A 444 -35.90 21.03 -15.08
CA LYS A 444 -36.08 21.47 -13.69
C LYS A 444 -37.25 20.70 -13.04
N LYS A 445 -36.96 20.04 -11.90
CA LYS A 445 -37.82 19.13 -11.10
C LYS A 445 -37.82 17.64 -11.48
N SER A 446 -37.03 17.19 -12.45
CA SER A 446 -36.80 15.74 -12.64
C SER A 446 -35.83 15.15 -11.60
N ARG A 447 -35.98 13.86 -11.26
CA ARG A 447 -35.02 13.06 -10.48
C ARG A 447 -34.08 12.31 -11.43
N ASP A 448 -32.92 11.87 -10.92
CA ASP A 448 -32.01 11.01 -11.68
C ASP A 448 -32.53 9.58 -11.74
N ILE A 449 -32.22 8.86 -12.82
CA ILE A 449 -32.51 7.43 -12.99
C ILE A 449 -31.21 6.66 -12.79
N VAL A 450 -31.17 5.69 -11.89
CA VAL A 450 -30.07 4.73 -11.79
C VAL A 450 -30.56 3.39 -12.31
N VAL A 451 -29.94 2.90 -13.38
CA VAL A 451 -30.12 1.53 -13.86
C VAL A 451 -29.18 0.61 -13.10
N VAL A 452 -29.67 -0.54 -12.66
CA VAL A 452 -28.90 -1.60 -12.01
C VAL A 452 -28.85 -2.80 -12.97
N LEU A 453 -27.69 -3.42 -13.09
CA LEU A 453 -27.41 -4.59 -13.91
C LEU A 453 -26.71 -5.66 -13.04
N ASP A 454 -27.39 -6.78 -12.82
CA ASP A 454 -26.84 -7.94 -12.11
C ASP A 454 -26.40 -8.99 -13.15
N LEU A 455 -25.08 -9.13 -13.32
CA LEU A 455 -24.45 -10.15 -14.16
C LEU A 455 -24.22 -11.43 -13.35
N SER A 456 -24.69 -12.57 -13.86
CA SER A 456 -24.44 -13.90 -13.29
C SER A 456 -23.58 -14.71 -14.26
N LEU A 457 -22.29 -14.86 -13.94
CA LEU A 457 -21.32 -15.47 -14.86
C LEU A 457 -21.11 -16.95 -14.52
N HIS A 458 -21.54 -17.86 -15.40
CA HIS A 458 -21.12 -19.27 -15.36
C HIS A 458 -20.16 -19.60 -16.51
N THR A 459 -19.29 -20.58 -16.27
CA THR A 459 -18.21 -21.04 -17.18
C THR A 459 -18.68 -21.57 -18.54
N GLN A 460 -19.98 -21.82 -18.73
CA GLN A 460 -20.56 -22.21 -20.03
C GLN A 460 -21.75 -21.34 -20.47
N ASN A 461 -22.36 -20.55 -19.57
CA ASN A 461 -23.48 -19.65 -19.92
C ASN A 461 -23.56 -18.48 -18.94
N SER A 462 -23.19 -17.29 -19.39
CA SER A 462 -23.33 -16.05 -18.60
C SER A 462 -24.63 -15.34 -18.95
N SER A 463 -25.39 -14.92 -17.93
CA SER A 463 -26.69 -14.24 -18.03
C SER A 463 -26.68 -12.88 -17.32
N ALA A 464 -27.67 -12.04 -17.64
CA ALA A 464 -27.71 -10.63 -17.23
C ALA A 464 -29.16 -10.19 -16.98
N ASN A 465 -29.43 -9.60 -15.81
CA ASN A 465 -30.73 -9.04 -15.44
C ASN A 465 -30.58 -7.54 -15.13
N CYS A 466 -31.57 -6.71 -15.46
CA CYS A 466 -31.54 -5.27 -15.16
C CYS A 466 -32.87 -4.73 -14.63
N PHE A 467 -32.80 -3.70 -13.78
CA PHE A 467 -33.94 -2.94 -13.24
C PHE A 467 -33.55 -1.45 -13.06
N ALA A 468 -34.49 -0.57 -12.66
CA ALA A 468 -34.22 0.86 -12.52
C ALA A 468 -34.81 1.49 -11.23
N ILE A 469 -34.11 2.46 -10.65
CA ILE A 469 -34.52 3.21 -9.44
C ILE A 469 -34.33 4.73 -9.66
N THR A 470 -34.98 5.59 -8.85
CA THR A 470 -34.73 7.05 -8.88
C THR A 470 -33.94 7.54 -7.67
N ALA A 471 -32.99 8.45 -7.93
CA ALA A 471 -32.07 8.97 -6.91
C ALA A 471 -32.09 10.52 -6.84
N PRO A 472 -31.97 11.12 -5.64
CA PRO A 472 -31.69 12.55 -5.49
C PRO A 472 -30.27 12.88 -5.95
N GLU A 473 -30.07 14.00 -6.65
CA GLU A 473 -28.79 14.33 -7.30
C GLU A 473 -27.55 14.31 -6.37
N LYS A 474 -27.76 14.66 -5.09
CA LYS A 474 -26.70 14.75 -4.07
C LYS A 474 -26.30 13.42 -3.41
N LEU A 475 -27.03 12.34 -3.65
CA LEU A 475 -26.75 11.04 -3.05
C LEU A 475 -25.76 10.27 -3.94
N ASP A 476 -24.56 10.00 -3.43
CA ASP A 476 -23.45 9.34 -4.15
C ASP A 476 -23.74 7.87 -4.48
N MET A 477 -23.17 7.36 -5.57
CA MET A 477 -23.30 5.96 -5.99
C MET A 477 -22.66 4.99 -5.00
N ALA A 478 -21.56 5.35 -4.32
CA ALA A 478 -21.06 4.52 -3.20
C ALA A 478 -21.99 4.50 -1.98
N ARG A 479 -22.97 5.42 -1.95
CA ARG A 479 -24.00 5.56 -0.92
C ARG A 479 -25.38 5.06 -1.34
N ILE A 480 -25.55 4.65 -2.61
CA ILE A 480 -26.73 3.94 -3.14
C ILE A 480 -26.45 2.46 -3.36
N ALA A 481 -25.30 2.14 -3.98
CA ALA A 481 -25.14 0.93 -4.77
C ALA A 481 -25.01 -0.34 -3.94
N GLY A 482 -24.01 -0.38 -3.06
CA GLY A 482 -23.79 -1.53 -2.19
C GLY A 482 -24.74 -1.51 -1.00
N GLY A 483 -25.95 -0.94 -1.23
CA GLY A 483 -26.97 -0.23 -0.41
C GLY A 483 -28.35 -0.85 -0.49
N LEU A 484 -28.54 -1.48 -1.64
CA LEU A 484 -29.53 -2.48 -1.99
C LEU A 484 -29.17 -3.85 -1.36
N ASP A 485 -28.34 -3.88 -0.31
CA ASP A 485 -27.49 -5.04 0.02
C ASP A 485 -27.86 -5.75 1.32
N PHE A 486 -28.32 -5.01 2.34
CA PHE A 486 -29.16 -5.55 3.40
C PHE A 486 -30.57 -4.91 3.37
N MET A 487 -31.00 -4.53 2.16
CA MET A 487 -32.40 -4.53 1.72
C MET A 487 -32.81 -5.93 1.24
N GLN A 488 -34.11 -6.26 1.35
CA GLN A 488 -34.65 -7.54 0.88
C GLN A 488 -34.96 -7.52 -0.63
N SER A 489 -34.76 -8.67 -1.28
CA SER A 489 -34.85 -8.84 -2.75
C SER A 489 -36.23 -8.60 -3.34
N GLU A 490 -37.28 -8.62 -2.52
CA GLU A 490 -38.68 -8.38 -2.92
C GLU A 490 -38.95 -6.94 -3.40
N HIS A 491 -37.98 -6.04 -3.26
CA HIS A 491 -38.11 -4.61 -3.55
C HIS A 491 -37.25 -4.14 -4.74
N LEU A 492 -36.71 -5.07 -5.54
CA LEU A 492 -35.71 -4.81 -6.60
C LEU A 492 -36.18 -5.31 -7.98
N CYS A 493 -37.44 -5.02 -8.33
CA CYS A 493 -38.15 -5.71 -9.43
C CYS A 493 -38.67 -4.79 -10.56
N ASP A 494 -38.54 -3.47 -10.45
CA ASP A 494 -39.17 -2.53 -11.36
C ASP A 494 -38.26 -2.16 -12.55
N ASN A 495 -38.65 -2.62 -13.74
CA ASN A 495 -37.93 -2.36 -15.00
C ASN A 495 -38.42 -1.12 -15.76
N ILE A 496 -39.51 -0.49 -15.29
CA ILE A 496 -40.11 0.72 -15.85
C ILE A 496 -40.22 1.76 -14.73
N ILE A 497 -39.71 2.98 -14.94
CA ILE A 497 -39.71 4.01 -13.90
C ILE A 497 -40.03 5.41 -14.42
N HIS A 498 -40.70 6.20 -13.58
CA HIS A 498 -41.00 7.61 -13.82
C HIS A 498 -40.00 8.52 -13.10
N ASN A 499 -39.30 9.38 -13.84
CA ASN A 499 -38.33 10.32 -13.24
C ASN A 499 -38.91 11.72 -12.98
N GLY A 500 -40.20 11.94 -13.23
CA GLY A 500 -40.88 13.24 -13.11
C GLY A 500 -41.15 13.93 -14.44
N SER A 501 -40.50 13.54 -15.54
CA SER A 501 -40.83 14.02 -16.89
C SER A 501 -40.86 12.95 -17.98
N ASN A 502 -40.26 11.78 -17.75
CA ASN A 502 -40.29 10.63 -18.67
C ASN A 502 -40.53 9.31 -17.93
N MET A 503 -41.25 8.41 -18.60
CA MET A 503 -41.32 6.97 -18.32
C MET A 503 -40.24 6.26 -19.12
N VAL A 504 -39.38 5.48 -18.47
CA VAL A 504 -38.22 4.82 -19.08
C VAL A 504 -38.22 3.32 -18.75
N GLU A 505 -37.98 2.49 -19.77
CA GLU A 505 -37.90 1.02 -19.69
C GLU A 505 -36.49 0.52 -20.07
N VAL A 506 -36.06 -0.64 -19.56
CA VAL A 506 -34.68 -1.16 -19.67
C VAL A 506 -34.62 -2.66 -20.01
N SER A 507 -33.70 -3.09 -20.89
CA SER A 507 -33.46 -4.50 -21.28
C SER A 507 -32.02 -4.82 -21.72
N VAL A 508 -31.63 -6.11 -21.86
CA VAL A 508 -30.23 -6.56 -22.12
C VAL A 508 -30.12 -7.71 -23.15
N GLU A 509 -29.05 -7.72 -23.96
CA GLU A 509 -28.65 -8.73 -24.96
C GLU A 509 -27.13 -9.09 -24.87
N ARG A 510 -26.61 -10.08 -25.63
CA ARG A 510 -25.21 -10.60 -25.55
C ARG A 510 -24.61 -11.06 -26.90
N GLU A 511 -23.29 -10.88 -27.08
CA GLU A 511 -22.42 -11.30 -28.20
C GLU A 511 -21.05 -11.86 -27.71
N ASP A 512 -20.18 -12.45 -28.56
CA ASP A 512 -18.89 -13.08 -28.18
C ASP A 512 -17.73 -12.86 -29.20
N ILE A 513 -16.47 -12.68 -28.74
CA ILE A 513 -15.25 -12.48 -29.57
C ILE A 513 -13.99 -13.24 -29.06
N SER A 514 -12.87 -13.17 -29.80
CA SER A 514 -11.67 -14.00 -29.57
C SER A 514 -10.85 -13.67 -28.31
N GLN A 515 -10.97 -12.46 -27.78
CA GLN A 515 -10.37 -12.06 -26.50
C GLN A 515 -11.35 -12.23 -25.31
N GLY A 516 -12.65 -12.45 -25.59
CA GLY A 516 -13.74 -12.75 -24.63
C GLY A 516 -15.13 -12.22 -25.08
N SER A 517 -16.07 -12.01 -24.15
CA SER A 517 -17.52 -11.80 -24.46
C SER A 517 -17.99 -10.34 -24.38
N ILE A 518 -19.14 -9.98 -24.97
CA ILE A 518 -19.75 -8.62 -24.91
C ILE A 518 -21.24 -8.68 -24.52
N PHE A 519 -21.71 -7.75 -23.69
CA PHE A 519 -23.14 -7.54 -23.38
C PHE A 519 -23.65 -6.17 -23.86
N LEU A 520 -24.96 -6.02 -24.11
CA LEU A 520 -25.59 -4.80 -24.60
C LEU A 520 -26.86 -4.45 -23.80
N LEU A 521 -26.85 -3.32 -23.08
CA LEU A 521 -27.99 -2.76 -22.35
C LEU A 521 -28.71 -1.71 -23.23
N ARG A 522 -30.06 -1.71 -23.26
CA ARG A 522 -30.87 -0.70 -23.97
C ARG A 522 -31.85 0.01 -23.04
N LEU A 523 -32.11 1.29 -23.32
CA LEU A 523 -33.16 2.10 -22.68
C LEU A 523 -34.18 2.61 -23.70
N ALA A 524 -35.48 2.50 -23.38
CA ALA A 524 -36.61 2.91 -24.23
C ALA A 524 -37.64 3.77 -23.45
N ARG A 525 -38.68 4.27 -24.13
CA ARG A 525 -39.77 5.06 -23.52
C ARG A 525 -41.04 4.23 -23.41
N ALA A 526 -41.70 4.23 -22.27
CA ALA A 526 -42.89 3.42 -21.99
C ALA A 526 -44.18 4.27 -21.85
N ASP A 527 -45.34 3.64 -22.09
CA ASP A 527 -46.66 4.26 -22.00
C ASP A 527 -47.28 4.19 -20.59
N LEU A 528 -48.24 5.08 -20.31
CA LEU A 528 -48.72 5.48 -18.98
C LEU A 528 -49.49 4.42 -18.13
N GLY A 529 -49.47 3.14 -18.51
CA GLY A 529 -50.48 2.17 -18.08
C GLY A 529 -50.35 1.52 -16.70
N ARG A 530 -49.18 1.55 -16.04
CA ARG A 530 -48.92 0.86 -14.76
C ARG A 530 -47.87 1.56 -13.90
N LEU A 531 -48.16 1.76 -12.61
CA LEU A 531 -47.21 2.11 -11.55
C LEU A 531 -47.74 1.63 -10.19
N SER A 532 -46.84 1.25 -9.29
CA SER A 532 -47.15 0.87 -7.89
C SER A 532 -46.62 1.95 -6.93
N ASN A 533 -47.35 2.23 -5.85
CA ASN A 533 -47.04 3.35 -4.95
C ASN A 533 -46.28 2.90 -3.68
N ALA A 534 -44.95 2.99 -3.71
CA ALA A 534 -44.10 2.97 -2.51
C ALA A 534 -42.85 3.84 -2.73
N ASP A 535 -42.65 4.90 -1.94
CA ASP A 535 -41.48 5.79 -2.10
C ASP A 535 -40.23 5.20 -1.41
N THR A 536 -39.42 4.50 -2.18
CA THR A 536 -38.14 3.89 -1.76
C THR A 536 -37.11 4.92 -1.26
N SER A 537 -37.25 6.20 -1.62
CA SER A 537 -36.17 7.19 -1.44
C SER A 537 -35.92 7.56 0.03
N TYR A 538 -36.97 7.70 0.85
CA TYR A 538 -36.86 8.03 2.28
C TYR A 538 -36.08 6.95 3.07
N ARG A 539 -36.19 5.69 2.65
CA ARG A 539 -35.50 4.55 3.28
C ARG A 539 -34.04 4.38 2.85
N ILE A 540 -33.54 5.15 1.86
CA ILE A 540 -32.16 5.07 1.33
C ILE A 540 -31.32 6.33 1.66
N SER A 541 -31.96 7.42 2.08
CA SER A 541 -31.29 8.45 2.91
C SER A 541 -30.52 7.82 4.08
N LYS A 542 -30.94 6.64 4.50
CA LYS A 542 -31.28 6.47 5.89
C LYS A 542 -30.10 6.19 6.81
N ALA A 543 -28.81 6.01 6.45
CA ALA A 543 -27.59 5.93 7.34
C ALA A 543 -26.28 6.33 6.66
N SER A 544 -26.04 7.62 6.54
CA SER A 544 -24.63 8.02 6.60
C SER A 544 -24.08 8.03 8.02
N GLN A 545 -24.93 8.05 9.07
CA GLN A 545 -24.47 8.40 10.42
C GLN A 545 -23.86 7.25 11.26
N PHE A 546 -24.49 6.07 11.37
CA PHE A 546 -23.97 5.00 12.25
C PHE A 546 -22.67 4.38 11.73
N ASP A 547 -22.40 4.47 10.43
CA ASP A 547 -21.14 4.05 9.78
C ASP A 547 -19.95 4.92 10.24
N MET A 548 -20.23 6.23 10.28
CA MET A 548 -19.27 7.30 10.54
C MET A 548 -18.72 7.20 11.95
N LEU A 549 -19.57 6.96 12.96
CA LEU A 549 -19.17 6.84 14.36
C LEU A 549 -18.29 5.61 14.64
N PHE A 550 -18.36 4.57 13.81
CA PHE A 550 -17.63 3.31 14.03
C PHE A 550 -16.22 3.34 13.43
N SER A 551 -16.01 4.09 12.33
CA SER A 551 -14.69 4.24 11.71
C SER A 551 -13.73 5.05 12.59
N ASP A 552 -14.16 6.22 13.06
CA ASP A 552 -13.33 7.18 13.80
C ASP A 552 -12.73 6.59 15.09
N LEU A 553 -13.47 5.69 15.77
CA LEU A 553 -12.99 5.00 16.97
C LEU A 553 -11.96 3.90 16.65
N CYS A 554 -12.11 3.19 15.54
CA CYS A 554 -11.18 2.13 15.14
C CYS A 554 -9.81 2.70 14.71
N GLU A 555 -9.79 3.89 14.11
CA GLU A 555 -8.55 4.57 13.69
C GLU A 555 -7.73 5.07 14.89
N ARG A 556 -8.40 5.44 16.00
CA ARG A 556 -7.73 5.81 17.25
C ARG A 556 -7.03 4.63 17.93
N ASP A 557 -7.72 3.50 18.11
CA ASP A 557 -7.15 2.30 18.77
C ASP A 557 -5.87 1.79 18.08
N TYR A 558 -5.76 1.99 16.76
CA TYR A 558 -4.57 1.60 15.98
C TYR A 558 -3.30 2.38 16.38
N LEU A 559 -3.45 3.60 16.92
CA LEU A 559 -2.32 4.42 17.35
C LEU A 559 -1.84 4.06 18.76
N GLU A 560 -2.72 3.57 19.63
CA GLU A 560 -2.36 3.16 20.99
C GLU A 560 -1.64 1.78 20.99
N GLU A 561 -2.03 0.83 20.12
CA GLU A 561 -1.28 -0.45 19.92
C GLU A 561 0.19 -0.25 19.47
N ILE A 562 0.52 0.89 18.84
CA ILE A 562 1.90 1.21 18.41
C ILE A 562 2.77 1.70 19.58
N ILE A 563 2.17 2.26 20.63
CA ILE A 563 2.87 2.87 21.78
C ILE A 563 3.27 1.78 22.78
N ASP A 564 2.33 0.93 23.20
CA ASP A 564 2.60 -0.16 24.18
C ASP A 564 3.70 -1.12 23.68
N GLY A 565 3.69 -1.43 22.38
CA GLY A 565 4.70 -2.26 21.71
C GLY A 565 6.11 -1.65 21.61
N GLY A 566 6.29 -0.41 22.09
CA GLY A 566 7.58 0.23 22.33
C GLY A 566 8.10 0.00 23.75
N THR A 567 7.24 0.14 24.77
CA THR A 567 7.62 0.03 26.20
C THR A 567 8.10 -1.37 26.60
N ASP A 568 7.42 -2.44 26.15
CA ASP A 568 7.79 -3.81 26.52
C ASP A 568 9.21 -4.19 26.04
N LYS A 569 9.62 -3.68 24.87
CA LYS A 569 10.99 -3.88 24.33
C LYS A 569 12.05 -3.17 25.17
N GLN A 570 11.71 -2.03 25.77
CA GLN A 570 12.64 -1.27 26.61
C GLN A 570 12.90 -1.98 27.95
N ALA A 571 11.87 -2.62 28.51
CA ALA A 571 12.01 -3.45 29.72
C ALA A 571 12.81 -4.74 29.48
N ALA A 572 12.57 -5.45 28.36
CA ALA A 572 13.28 -6.68 28.02
C ALA A 572 14.80 -6.47 27.91
N ASN A 573 15.23 -5.43 27.17
CA ASN A 573 16.64 -5.12 26.94
C ASN A 573 17.42 -4.79 28.24
N LEU A 574 16.73 -4.27 29.27
CA LEU A 574 17.37 -3.90 30.54
C LEU A 574 17.79 -5.13 31.35
N ASN A 575 16.98 -6.18 31.33
CA ASN A 575 17.24 -7.43 32.06
C ASN A 575 18.35 -8.27 31.42
N GLU A 576 18.45 -8.30 30.08
CA GLU A 576 19.56 -8.97 29.39
C GLU A 576 20.91 -8.30 29.71
N LEU A 577 20.93 -6.97 29.85
CA LEU A 577 22.14 -6.20 30.17
C LEU A 577 22.73 -6.54 31.55
N GLU A 578 21.88 -6.82 32.55
CA GLU A 578 22.33 -7.25 33.88
C GLU A 578 22.78 -8.71 33.89
N SER A 579 22.12 -9.59 33.13
CA SER A 579 22.54 -10.99 32.94
C SER A 579 23.96 -11.10 32.36
N LEU A 580 24.24 -10.36 31.28
CA LEU A 580 25.53 -10.37 30.60
C LEU A 580 26.69 -9.82 31.47
N LYS A 581 26.42 -8.87 32.39
CA LYS A 581 27.41 -8.45 33.41
C LYS A 581 27.81 -9.59 34.35
N GLY A 582 26.91 -10.54 34.62
CA GLY A 582 27.20 -11.74 35.40
C GLY A 582 28.11 -12.74 34.69
N GLU A 583 28.08 -12.78 33.36
CA GLU A 583 28.92 -13.67 32.54
C GLU A 583 30.30 -13.08 32.26
N LEU A 584 30.41 -11.76 32.06
CA LEU A 584 31.69 -11.06 31.85
C LEU A 584 32.72 -11.38 32.95
N ASN A 585 32.29 -11.45 34.21
CA ASN A 585 33.15 -11.79 35.35
C ASN A 585 33.68 -13.25 35.33
N LYS A 586 33.11 -14.15 34.52
CA LYS A 586 33.58 -15.53 34.35
C LYS A 586 34.56 -15.69 33.18
N VAL A 587 34.53 -14.76 32.22
CA VAL A 587 35.37 -14.80 30.99
C VAL A 587 36.82 -14.37 31.26
N ALA A 588 37.08 -13.64 32.35
CA ALA A 588 38.42 -13.17 32.74
C ALA A 588 39.48 -14.30 32.85
N GLU A 589 39.08 -15.53 33.23
CA GLU A 589 40.00 -16.67 33.31
C GLU A 589 40.38 -17.24 31.92
N MET A 590 39.62 -16.92 30.86
CA MET A 590 39.81 -17.44 29.49
C MET A 590 40.64 -16.51 28.58
N GLU A 591 41.04 -15.31 29.05
CA GLU A 591 41.62 -14.26 28.20
C GLU A 591 42.88 -14.67 27.41
N ARG A 592 43.67 -15.64 27.90
CA ARG A 592 44.96 -16.02 27.29
C ARG A 592 44.84 -16.66 25.91
N GLN A 593 43.67 -17.11 25.47
CA GLN A 593 43.45 -17.64 24.12
C GLN A 593 42.64 -16.70 23.21
N LEU A 594 42.02 -15.66 23.76
CA LEU A 594 41.07 -14.78 23.03
C LEU A 594 41.66 -13.45 22.57
N ALA A 595 42.97 -13.20 22.76
CA ALA A 595 43.64 -11.98 22.31
C ALA A 595 43.56 -11.71 20.79
N VAL A 596 43.32 -12.74 19.97
CA VAL A 596 43.05 -12.60 18.53
C VAL A 596 41.60 -12.19 18.27
N GLU A 597 40.65 -12.83 18.96
CA GLU A 597 39.20 -12.65 18.75
C GLU A 597 38.68 -11.35 19.36
N ARG A 598 39.30 -10.87 20.44
CA ARG A 598 39.05 -9.53 21.01
C ARG A 598 39.11 -8.44 19.93
N LYS A 599 40.12 -8.50 19.04
CA LYS A 599 40.33 -7.53 17.97
C LYS A 599 39.29 -7.59 16.85
N ARG A 600 38.52 -8.69 16.76
CA ARG A 600 37.33 -8.77 15.92
C ARG A 600 36.14 -8.09 16.60
N ILE A 601 35.91 -8.39 17.88
CA ILE A 601 34.75 -7.92 18.65
C ILE A 601 34.81 -6.40 18.92
N GLU A 602 36.00 -5.84 19.15
CA GLU A 602 36.18 -4.39 19.32
C GLU A 602 35.67 -3.60 18.08
N ASN A 603 35.88 -4.12 16.87
CA ASN A 603 35.36 -3.51 15.63
C ASN A 603 33.84 -3.66 15.48
N GLU A 604 33.23 -4.71 16.05
CA GLU A 604 31.77 -4.91 16.03
C GLU A 604 31.06 -4.03 17.09
N MET A 605 31.72 -3.71 18.21
CA MET A 605 31.24 -2.73 19.21
C MET A 605 31.20 -1.31 18.65
N GLU A 606 32.28 -0.83 18.03
CA GLU A 606 32.39 0.54 17.51
C GLU A 606 31.39 0.85 16.36
N LEU A 607 30.85 -0.19 15.73
CA LEU A 607 29.76 -0.12 14.76
C LEU A 607 28.36 -0.06 15.39
N LYS A 608 28.21 -0.50 16.65
CA LYS A 608 26.94 -0.60 17.39
C LYS A 608 26.67 0.62 18.28
N GLU A 609 27.67 1.08 19.03
CA GLU A 609 27.57 2.33 19.83
C GLU A 609 27.30 3.58 18.98
N ARG A 610 27.64 3.48 17.70
CA ARG A 610 27.43 4.48 16.66
C ARG A 610 25.92 4.66 16.39
N LYS A 611 25.27 3.59 15.95
CA LYS A 611 23.82 3.54 15.63
C LYS A 611 22.89 3.79 16.81
N MET A 612 23.37 3.64 18.05
CA MET A 612 22.59 3.96 19.24
C MET A 612 22.37 5.48 19.38
N ARG A 613 23.37 6.29 19.06
CA ARG A 613 23.31 7.77 19.16
C ARG A 613 22.31 8.37 18.18
N GLU A 614 22.22 7.84 16.96
CA GLU A 614 21.23 8.25 15.95
C GLU A 614 19.77 8.11 16.43
N CYS A 615 19.49 7.07 17.24
CA CYS A 615 18.15 6.84 17.76
C CYS A 615 17.74 7.87 18.83
N ASP A 616 18.68 8.31 19.68
CA ASP A 616 18.38 9.26 20.75
C ASP A 616 18.10 10.68 20.20
N GLU A 617 18.84 11.13 19.18
CA GLU A 617 18.57 12.42 18.51
C GLU A 617 17.20 12.42 17.81
N MET A 618 16.85 11.33 17.11
CA MET A 618 15.55 11.15 16.46
C MET A 618 14.36 11.24 17.43
N ILE A 619 14.51 10.74 18.65
CA ILE A 619 13.48 10.80 19.69
C ILE A 619 13.32 12.23 20.24
N SER A 620 14.43 12.98 20.38
CA SER A 620 14.38 14.37 20.84
C SER A 620 13.62 15.26 19.87
N LEU A 621 13.98 15.24 18.59
CA LEU A 621 13.39 16.10 17.54
C LEU A 621 11.88 15.87 17.32
N THR A 622 11.38 14.70 17.73
CA THR A 622 9.97 14.32 17.56
C THR A 622 9.07 14.90 18.66
N LYS A 623 9.62 15.17 19.87
CA LYS A 623 8.84 15.72 21.00
C LYS A 623 8.50 17.19 20.84
N GLU A 624 9.43 18.00 20.32
CA GLU A 624 9.20 19.44 20.10
C GLU A 624 8.06 19.71 19.11
N ARG A 625 7.88 18.83 18.12
CA ARG A 625 6.79 18.91 17.11
C ARG A 625 5.39 18.63 17.66
N LEU A 626 5.25 17.99 18.82
CA LEU A 626 3.94 17.68 19.38
C LEU A 626 3.28 18.94 19.98
N VAL A 627 4.08 19.75 20.69
CA VAL A 627 3.65 20.97 21.38
C VAL A 627 3.11 22.03 20.40
N ASP A 628 3.73 22.17 19.22
CA ASP A 628 3.32 23.15 18.18
C ASP A 628 1.98 22.79 17.48
N LEU A 629 1.45 21.58 17.72
CA LEU A 629 0.15 21.13 17.21
C LEU A 629 -0.98 21.31 18.23
N GLU A 630 -0.71 21.19 19.52
CA GLU A 630 -1.70 21.41 20.59
C GLU A 630 -2.16 22.88 20.62
N ASP A 631 -1.24 23.84 20.52
CA ASP A 631 -1.56 25.28 20.45
C ASP A 631 -2.43 25.67 19.22
N ARG A 632 -2.54 24.79 18.22
CA ARG A 632 -3.40 24.98 17.02
C ARG A 632 -4.77 24.33 17.13
N SER A 633 -4.97 23.34 17.99
CA SER A 633 -6.27 22.66 18.13
C SER A 633 -7.25 23.49 18.95
N GLU A 634 -6.81 24.05 20.08
CA GLU A 634 -7.64 24.90 20.97
C GLU A 634 -8.25 26.10 20.22
N LYS A 635 -7.45 26.76 19.37
CA LYS A 635 -7.89 27.94 18.58
C LYS A 635 -9.01 27.62 17.57
N ASN A 636 -9.21 26.36 17.21
CA ASN A 636 -10.27 25.93 16.30
C ASN A 636 -11.55 25.49 17.04
N ILE A 637 -11.42 24.91 18.23
CA ILE A 637 -12.57 24.52 19.08
C ILE A 637 -13.43 25.75 19.43
N LEU A 638 -12.78 26.88 19.76
CA LEU A 638 -13.44 28.15 20.14
C LEU A 638 -14.34 28.76 19.04
N ASN A 639 -14.24 28.31 17.79
CA ASN A 639 -15.07 28.80 16.68
C ASN A 639 -16.34 27.99 16.41
N ILE A 640 -16.52 26.81 17.04
CA ILE A 640 -17.64 25.90 16.78
C ILE A 640 -18.78 26.03 17.81
N GLU A 641 -18.55 26.65 18.97
CA GLU A 641 -19.59 26.96 19.98
C GLU A 641 -20.55 28.12 19.58
N LYS A 642 -20.80 28.32 18.28
CA LYS A 642 -21.80 29.28 17.78
C LYS A 642 -22.81 28.58 16.87
N VAL A 643 -24.09 28.79 17.20
CA VAL A 643 -25.29 28.23 16.53
C VAL A 643 -25.56 26.76 16.86
N ASP A 644 -25.71 26.48 18.15
CA ASP A 644 -26.55 25.39 18.66
C ASP A 644 -28.05 25.67 18.39
N ARG A 645 -28.87 24.60 18.44
CA ARG A 645 -30.28 24.50 18.91
C ARG A 645 -31.34 23.89 17.96
N VAL A 646 -32.07 22.96 18.57
CA VAL A 646 -33.41 22.40 18.24
C VAL A 646 -33.52 21.32 17.13
N GLY A 647 -33.76 20.08 17.58
CA GLY A 647 -34.75 19.19 16.96
C GLY A 647 -34.22 18.04 16.08
N GLY A 648 -34.13 16.85 16.66
CA GLY A 648 -34.12 15.58 15.90
C GLY A 648 -35.54 15.13 15.50
N PRO A 649 -35.74 13.89 15.00
CA PRO A 649 -34.76 12.80 14.92
C PRO A 649 -34.55 12.16 13.52
N ILE A 650 -33.33 11.65 13.31
CA ILE A 650 -33.06 10.32 12.72
C ILE A 650 -33.86 9.96 11.44
N SER A 651 -33.43 10.46 10.28
CA SER A 651 -33.70 9.78 8.99
C SER A 651 -32.52 9.80 8.01
N TRP A 652 -31.29 9.91 8.53
CA TRP A 652 -30.08 9.59 7.77
C TRP A 652 -29.07 8.77 8.64
N ALA A 653 -29.58 7.94 9.59
CA ALA A 653 -28.86 7.04 10.54
C ALA A 653 -28.94 5.45 10.51
N GLU A 654 -29.94 4.72 9.98
CA GLU A 654 -29.99 3.22 9.77
C GLU A 654 -29.70 2.59 8.34
N THR A 655 -29.84 3.28 7.19
CA THR A 655 -29.52 2.81 5.78
C THR A 655 -28.50 3.61 4.91
N MET A 656 -27.19 3.37 5.03
CA MET A 656 -26.09 3.56 4.04
C MET A 656 -24.77 2.92 4.55
N ILE A 657 -24.62 2.60 5.83
CA ILE A 657 -23.77 1.45 6.26
C ILE A 657 -24.12 0.26 5.36
N GLN A 658 -25.43 0.12 5.19
CA GLN A 658 -26.14 -0.62 4.16
C GLN A 658 -25.52 -0.60 2.77
N SER A 659 -24.68 0.41 2.42
CA SER A 659 -24.18 0.86 1.11
C SER A 659 -22.75 0.47 0.70
N LEU A 660 -21.96 -0.09 1.62
CA LEU A 660 -20.57 -0.43 1.35
C LEU A 660 -20.29 -1.94 1.32
N LEU A 661 -21.31 -2.81 1.45
CA LEU A 661 -21.12 -4.15 2.03
C LEU A 661 -21.22 -5.38 1.10
N ASN A 662 -21.98 -5.41 -0.01
CA ASN A 662 -21.76 -6.46 -1.05
C ASN A 662 -20.63 -6.08 -2.01
N LYS A 663 -19.98 -4.92 -1.87
CA LYS A 663 -18.81 -4.59 -2.71
C LYS A 663 -17.51 -5.30 -2.30
N GLN A 664 -17.53 -6.07 -1.20
CA GLN A 664 -16.43 -6.94 -0.73
C GLN A 664 -16.68 -8.45 -0.96
N LYS A 665 -17.73 -8.82 -1.71
CA LYS A 665 -18.00 -10.15 -2.26
C LYS A 665 -18.10 -10.00 -3.78
N GLU A 666 -17.32 -10.61 -4.67
CA GLU A 666 -16.40 -11.77 -4.67
C GLU A 666 -15.26 -11.46 -5.70
N SER A 667 -14.05 -12.04 -5.70
CA SER A 667 -13.35 -12.96 -4.78
C SER A 667 -11.82 -12.96 -5.10
N GLN A 668 -10.99 -13.50 -4.20
CA GLN A 668 -9.57 -13.80 -4.44
C GLN A 668 -9.39 -15.17 -5.17
N ASP A 669 -8.22 -15.81 -5.00
CA ASP A 669 -7.91 -17.23 -5.27
C ASP A 669 -7.56 -17.68 -6.71
N THR A 670 -6.75 -18.74 -6.93
CA THR A 670 -5.84 -19.56 -6.08
C THR A 670 -4.64 -20.05 -6.97
N LYS A 671 -3.60 -20.83 -6.61
CA LYS A 671 -3.44 -21.96 -5.63
C LYS A 671 -2.01 -22.17 -5.07
N PHE A 672 -1.93 -22.19 -3.74
CA PHE A 672 -1.39 -23.23 -2.81
C PHE A 672 -0.81 -24.55 -3.36
N PRO A 673 0.09 -25.24 -2.60
CA PRO A 673 -0.38 -26.28 -1.65
C PRO A 673 0.42 -26.49 -0.32
N PHE A 674 -0.30 -26.53 0.83
CA PHE A 674 -0.20 -27.45 2.00
C PHE A 674 1.13 -27.72 2.76
N SER A 675 1.18 -28.11 4.05
CA SER A 675 0.18 -28.45 5.12
C SER A 675 0.85 -28.39 6.52
N ALA A 676 0.17 -28.41 7.68
CA ALA A 676 -1.15 -27.92 8.12
C ALA A 676 -1.34 -28.26 9.62
N THR A 677 -1.55 -27.27 10.50
CA THR A 677 -2.05 -27.50 11.88
C THR A 677 -2.74 -26.25 12.44
N THR A 678 -4.08 -26.22 12.28
CA THR A 678 -5.10 -25.63 13.18
C THR A 678 -4.62 -24.74 14.35
N ASN A 679 -5.07 -23.49 14.55
CA ASN A 679 -6.36 -22.86 14.16
C ASN A 679 -6.25 -21.35 13.89
N ASN A 680 -6.94 -20.87 12.84
CA ASN A 680 -7.24 -19.45 12.61
C ASN A 680 -8.66 -19.33 12.01
N LEU A 681 -9.67 -19.34 12.90
CA LEU A 681 -11.12 -19.30 12.67
C LEU A 681 -11.71 -18.68 13.96
N LEU A 682 -12.61 -17.70 14.00
CA LEU A 682 -13.35 -16.89 13.01
C LEU A 682 -13.48 -15.45 13.62
N VAL A 683 -14.07 -14.40 13.03
CA VAL A 683 -15.21 -14.28 12.12
C VAL A 683 -15.00 -13.15 11.12
N HIS A 684 -15.08 -13.46 9.82
CA HIS A 684 -15.35 -12.48 8.77
C HIS A 684 -15.99 -13.12 7.53
N ASN A 685 -17.11 -13.85 7.69
CA ASN A 685 -18.13 -13.90 6.64
C ASN A 685 -19.52 -14.33 7.14
N GLN A 686 -20.55 -13.98 6.36
CA GLN A 686 -21.96 -14.14 6.69
C GLN A 686 -22.49 -15.57 6.46
N GLN A 687 -23.27 -16.10 7.40
CA GLN A 687 -24.69 -16.45 7.18
C GLN A 687 -25.42 -16.68 8.52
N SER A 688 -26.76 -16.64 8.50
CA SER A 688 -27.71 -16.79 9.64
C SER A 688 -27.58 -15.86 10.87
N THR A 689 -28.47 -14.87 10.93
CA THR A 689 -29.28 -14.52 12.12
C THR A 689 -28.62 -14.29 13.51
N GLY A 690 -28.14 -13.06 13.74
CA GLY A 690 -28.36 -12.32 15.00
C GLY A 690 -27.50 -12.69 16.23
N GLY A 691 -26.60 -11.77 16.64
CA GLY A 691 -25.84 -11.93 17.89
C GLY A 691 -24.68 -10.95 18.12
N PHE A 692 -24.30 -10.13 17.15
CA PHE A 692 -23.14 -9.24 17.26
C PHE A 692 -23.30 -8.15 18.35
N ILE A 693 -22.49 -8.28 19.40
CA ILE A 693 -22.42 -7.33 20.52
C ILE A 693 -21.07 -6.60 20.47
N PRO A 694 -21.01 -5.25 20.44
CA PRO A 694 -19.77 -4.50 20.27
C PRO A 694 -18.67 -4.81 21.30
N LEU A 695 -19.05 -5.10 22.55
CA LEU A 695 -18.10 -5.42 23.63
C LEU A 695 -17.32 -6.71 23.34
N LEU A 696 -17.99 -7.74 22.83
CA LEU A 696 -17.40 -9.04 22.48
C LEU A 696 -16.37 -8.88 21.34
N TRP A 697 -16.74 -8.08 20.33
CA TRP A 697 -15.85 -7.75 19.21
C TRP A 697 -14.62 -6.94 19.67
N ALA A 698 -14.82 -5.92 20.52
CA ALA A 698 -13.72 -5.11 21.02
C ALA A 698 -12.73 -5.94 21.86
N ALA A 699 -13.25 -6.82 22.72
CA ALA A 699 -12.46 -7.74 23.53
C ALA A 699 -11.68 -8.77 22.69
N ALA A 700 -12.30 -9.37 21.67
CA ALA A 700 -11.64 -10.30 20.74
C ALA A 700 -10.48 -9.64 19.96
N ASN A 701 -10.66 -8.38 19.54
CA ASN A 701 -9.72 -7.67 18.70
C ASN A 701 -8.68 -6.83 19.46
N GLY A 702 -8.74 -6.80 20.80
CA GLY A 702 -7.80 -6.03 21.63
C GLY A 702 -8.01 -4.51 21.55
N LYS A 703 -9.24 -4.08 21.29
CA LYS A 703 -9.60 -2.69 20.99
C LYS A 703 -9.91 -1.93 22.28
N ASN A 704 -8.83 -1.59 23.00
CA ASN A 704 -8.86 -1.19 24.40
C ASN A 704 -9.64 0.12 24.64
N THR A 705 -9.56 1.13 23.76
CA THR A 705 -10.33 2.38 23.95
C THR A 705 -11.82 2.19 23.69
N ILE A 706 -12.19 1.40 22.68
CA ILE A 706 -13.59 1.03 22.42
C ILE A 706 -14.12 0.18 23.59
N LEU A 707 -13.33 -0.75 24.09
CA LEU A 707 -13.66 -1.60 25.24
C LEU A 707 -13.87 -0.77 26.51
N GLN A 708 -12.93 0.13 26.82
CA GLN A 708 -13.04 1.04 27.97
C GLN A 708 -14.23 1.99 27.82
N LEU A 709 -14.45 2.57 26.63
CA LEU A 709 -15.60 3.42 26.37
C LEU A 709 -16.93 2.67 26.56
N LEU A 710 -17.00 1.38 26.23
CA LEU A 710 -18.18 0.56 26.48
C LEU A 710 -18.36 0.25 27.98
N ILE A 711 -17.28 -0.06 28.71
CA ILE A 711 -17.28 -0.22 30.18
C ILE A 711 -17.77 1.08 30.85
N ASP A 712 -17.20 2.24 30.49
CA ASP A 712 -17.53 3.57 31.01
C ASP A 712 -18.97 4.02 30.68
N LYS A 713 -19.60 3.41 29.65
CA LYS A 713 -21.02 3.62 29.31
C LYS A 713 -21.95 2.60 29.94
N GLY A 714 -21.45 1.70 30.80
CA GLY A 714 -22.26 0.71 31.50
C GLY A 714 -22.73 -0.43 30.61
N ALA A 715 -21.91 -0.86 29.65
CA ALA A 715 -22.16 -2.11 28.92
C ALA A 715 -22.17 -3.31 29.87
N ASP A 716 -23.07 -4.26 29.62
CA ASP A 716 -23.09 -5.55 30.31
C ASP A 716 -21.83 -6.35 29.95
N LEU A 717 -20.97 -6.62 30.94
CA LEU A 717 -19.70 -7.32 30.74
C LEU A 717 -19.85 -8.84 30.69
N GLU A 718 -20.94 -9.36 31.26
CA GLU A 718 -21.32 -10.78 31.27
C GLU A 718 -22.22 -11.16 30.09
N VAL A 719 -22.44 -10.22 29.16
CA VAL A 719 -23.15 -10.46 27.92
C VAL A 719 -22.50 -11.59 27.12
N ARG A 720 -23.31 -12.50 26.57
CA ARG A 720 -22.84 -13.72 25.89
C ARG A 720 -23.19 -13.69 24.40
N ASN A 721 -22.31 -14.21 23.55
CA ASN A 721 -22.67 -14.50 22.16
C ASN A 721 -23.71 -15.64 22.12
N PRO A 722 -24.86 -15.48 21.44
CA PRO A 722 -25.86 -16.54 21.27
C PRO A 722 -25.36 -17.86 20.66
N GLU A 723 -24.27 -17.86 19.91
CA GLU A 723 -23.77 -19.06 19.20
C GLU A 723 -22.89 -19.98 20.06
N ASP A 724 -22.02 -19.42 20.91
CA ASP A 724 -21.01 -20.16 21.68
C ASP A 724 -21.02 -19.86 23.19
N SER A 725 -21.90 -18.96 23.65
CA SER A 725 -22.05 -18.50 25.04
C SER A 725 -20.81 -17.83 25.68
N HIS A 726 -19.81 -17.46 24.88
CA HIS A 726 -18.62 -16.75 25.36
C HIS A 726 -18.93 -15.29 25.77
N THR A 727 -18.34 -14.84 26.89
CA THR A 727 -18.37 -13.44 27.34
C THR A 727 -17.22 -12.62 26.76
N ALA A 728 -17.18 -11.32 27.03
CA ALA A 728 -16.09 -10.44 26.59
C ALA A 728 -14.74 -10.93 27.14
N LEU A 729 -14.67 -11.33 28.40
CA LEU A 729 -13.46 -11.85 29.03
C LEU A 729 -13.02 -13.19 28.40
N MET A 730 -13.97 -14.03 27.99
CA MET A 730 -13.67 -15.26 27.25
C MET A 730 -13.07 -14.98 25.86
N TYR A 731 -13.53 -13.95 25.14
CA TYR A 731 -12.91 -13.59 23.85
C TYR A 731 -11.55 -12.90 23.98
N ALA A 732 -11.39 -11.99 24.95
CA ALA A 732 -10.07 -11.44 25.27
C ALA A 732 -9.09 -12.56 25.68
N ALA A 733 -9.59 -13.60 26.37
CA ALA A 733 -8.82 -14.80 26.63
C ALA A 733 -8.50 -15.57 25.34
N VAL A 734 -9.50 -16.11 24.61
CA VAL A 734 -9.31 -16.94 23.41
C VAL A 734 -8.33 -16.32 22.40
N TYR A 735 -8.41 -15.01 22.16
CA TYR A 735 -7.54 -14.29 21.21
C TYR A 735 -6.30 -13.65 21.82
N GLY A 736 -5.93 -13.98 23.08
CA GLY A 736 -4.66 -13.59 23.69
C GLY A 736 -4.51 -12.09 24.03
N ARG A 737 -5.62 -11.36 24.18
CA ARG A 737 -5.64 -9.90 24.37
C ARG A 737 -5.45 -9.53 25.84
N VAL A 738 -4.19 -9.57 26.30
CA VAL A 738 -3.79 -9.36 27.71
C VAL A 738 -4.30 -8.03 28.28
N ALA A 739 -4.14 -6.92 27.54
CA ALA A 739 -4.61 -5.60 27.95
C ALA A 739 -6.15 -5.53 28.05
N ALA A 740 -6.87 -6.02 27.03
CA ALA A 740 -8.33 -6.07 27.05
C ALA A 740 -8.88 -6.92 28.21
N ALA A 741 -8.26 -8.07 28.48
CA ALA A 741 -8.62 -8.92 29.62
C ALA A 741 -8.39 -8.18 30.97
N LYS A 742 -7.29 -7.43 31.10
CA LYS A 742 -7.01 -6.59 32.27
C LYS A 742 -8.09 -5.51 32.45
N SER A 743 -8.41 -4.74 31.40
CA SER A 743 -9.46 -3.70 31.45
C SER A 743 -10.83 -4.27 31.81
N LEU A 744 -11.19 -5.45 31.31
CA LEU A 744 -12.45 -6.12 31.66
C LEU A 744 -12.48 -6.54 33.15
N ILE A 745 -11.41 -7.15 33.66
CA ILE A 745 -11.31 -7.53 35.08
C ILE A 745 -11.33 -6.29 35.98
N GLU A 746 -10.66 -5.20 35.58
CA GLU A 746 -10.63 -3.93 36.33
C GLU A 746 -11.94 -3.15 36.21
N GLY A 747 -12.71 -3.35 35.14
CA GLY A 747 -14.11 -2.93 34.98
C GLY A 747 -15.14 -3.80 35.73
N GLY A 748 -14.72 -4.90 36.37
CA GLY A 748 -15.57 -5.75 37.19
C GLY A 748 -16.18 -6.97 36.49
N ALA A 749 -15.69 -7.36 35.31
CA ALA A 749 -16.08 -8.61 34.64
C ALA A 749 -15.72 -9.84 35.50
N MET A 750 -16.60 -10.85 35.51
CA MET A 750 -16.47 -12.02 36.36
C MET A 750 -15.41 -13.00 35.82
N LEU A 751 -14.33 -13.15 36.59
CA LEU A 751 -13.34 -14.23 36.42
C LEU A 751 -13.99 -15.61 36.42
N GLU A 752 -15.07 -15.79 37.18
CA GLU A 752 -15.89 -16.99 37.21
C GLU A 752 -17.37 -16.59 37.25
N ALA A 753 -18.02 -16.61 36.08
CA ALA A 753 -19.44 -16.34 35.97
C ALA A 753 -20.27 -17.50 36.57
N PRO A 754 -21.20 -17.25 37.50
CA PRO A 754 -22.07 -18.28 38.04
C PRO A 754 -23.12 -18.68 37.01
N ASP A 755 -22.89 -19.80 36.31
CA ASP A 755 -23.83 -20.93 36.14
C ASP A 755 -23.57 -21.78 34.87
N GLU A 756 -24.11 -23.01 34.91
CA GLU A 756 -24.09 -24.13 33.93
C GLU A 756 -22.74 -24.64 33.39
N PHE A 757 -21.69 -23.83 33.22
CA PHE A 757 -20.38 -24.32 32.73
C PHE A 757 -19.19 -23.76 33.54
N PRO A 758 -18.65 -24.52 34.51
CA PRO A 758 -17.52 -24.07 35.31
C PRO A 758 -16.22 -23.94 34.50
N SER A 759 -15.49 -22.86 34.78
CA SER A 759 -14.10 -22.57 34.42
C SER A 759 -13.64 -22.63 32.94
N PRO A 760 -14.18 -21.79 32.03
CA PRO A 760 -13.59 -21.60 30.70
C PRO A 760 -12.25 -20.85 30.73
N HIS A 761 -12.11 -19.77 31.52
CA HIS A 761 -11.03 -18.78 31.33
C HIS A 761 -9.60 -19.34 31.47
N LEU A 762 -9.26 -19.92 32.62
CA LEU A 762 -7.92 -20.46 32.87
C LEU A 762 -7.68 -21.77 32.11
N GLY A 763 -8.72 -22.59 31.93
CA GLY A 763 -8.67 -23.80 31.09
C GLY A 763 -8.37 -23.49 29.61
N LEU A 764 -8.96 -22.43 29.05
CA LEU A 764 -8.67 -21.95 27.69
C LEU A 764 -7.32 -21.22 27.59
N ALA A 765 -6.80 -20.65 28.69
CA ALA A 765 -5.41 -20.17 28.75
C ALA A 765 -4.41 -21.33 28.66
N ALA A 766 -4.67 -22.41 29.41
CA ALA A 766 -3.92 -23.66 29.39
C ALA A 766 -3.98 -24.38 28.03
N LEU A 767 -5.17 -24.54 27.44
CA LEU A 767 -5.37 -25.27 26.19
C LEU A 767 -4.70 -24.59 24.98
N LEU A 768 -4.61 -23.26 24.99
CA LEU A 768 -4.09 -22.46 23.88
C LEU A 768 -2.62 -22.04 24.08
N GLY A 769 -1.97 -22.43 25.18
CA GLY A 769 -0.53 -22.26 25.35
C GLY A 769 -0.03 -20.86 25.74
N HIS A 770 -0.90 -19.96 26.22
CA HIS A 770 -0.50 -18.56 26.46
C HIS A 770 0.01 -18.32 27.89
N GLU A 771 1.32 -18.43 28.06
CA GLU A 771 2.03 -18.27 29.34
C GLU A 771 1.67 -16.97 30.09
N SER A 772 1.83 -15.81 29.44
CA SER A 772 1.54 -14.50 30.04
C SER A 772 0.07 -14.31 30.44
N ARG A 773 -0.87 -14.96 29.74
CA ARG A 773 -2.30 -14.92 30.10
C ARG A 773 -2.57 -15.79 31.32
N THR A 774 -2.01 -17.00 31.37
CA THR A 774 -2.11 -17.89 32.52
C THR A 774 -1.54 -17.22 33.77
N LEU A 775 -0.38 -16.56 33.66
CA LEU A 775 0.23 -15.78 34.74
C LEU A 775 -0.69 -14.64 35.22
N LEU A 776 -1.21 -13.79 34.31
CA LEU A 776 -2.10 -12.69 34.67
C LEU A 776 -3.40 -13.15 35.35
N LEU A 777 -4.02 -14.23 34.87
CA LEU A 777 -5.24 -14.76 35.48
C LEU A 777 -5.00 -15.27 36.90
N LEU A 778 -3.88 -15.95 37.14
CA LEU A 778 -3.49 -16.42 38.47
C LEU A 778 -3.12 -15.26 39.41
N ASP A 779 -2.42 -14.23 38.92
CA ASP A 779 -2.10 -13.02 39.69
C ASP A 779 -3.32 -12.12 39.97
N LYS A 780 -4.41 -12.29 39.20
CA LYS A 780 -5.72 -11.70 39.47
C LYS A 780 -6.66 -12.62 40.28
N GLY A 781 -6.21 -13.80 40.70
CA GLY A 781 -6.93 -14.68 41.63
C GLY A 781 -7.91 -15.69 41.01
N ALA A 782 -7.75 -16.08 39.74
CA ALA A 782 -8.47 -17.23 39.19
C ALA A 782 -8.07 -18.54 39.90
N ASP A 783 -9.02 -19.45 40.14
CA ASP A 783 -8.72 -20.72 40.82
C ASP A 783 -7.78 -21.60 39.96
N ILE A 784 -6.63 -21.94 40.52
CA ILE A 784 -5.60 -22.77 39.88
C ILE A 784 -6.04 -24.24 39.73
N GLU A 785 -7.01 -24.69 40.53
CA GLU A 785 -7.59 -26.04 40.50
C GLU A 785 -8.94 -26.09 39.77
N ALA A 786 -9.35 -25.01 39.12
CA ALA A 786 -10.67 -24.86 38.50
C ALA A 786 -10.97 -25.97 37.47
N ARG A 787 -12.16 -26.57 37.58
CA ARG A 787 -12.46 -27.87 36.94
C ARG A 787 -13.41 -27.75 35.75
N SER A 788 -12.94 -28.17 34.59
CA SER A 788 -13.76 -28.32 33.37
C SER A 788 -14.89 -29.35 33.55
N SER A 789 -15.81 -29.39 32.57
CA SER A 789 -16.89 -30.40 32.51
C SER A 789 -16.41 -31.86 32.40
N ASP A 790 -15.21 -32.12 31.85
CA ASP A 790 -14.57 -33.45 31.90
C ASP A 790 -13.75 -33.70 33.18
N GLY A 791 -13.80 -32.76 34.13
CA GLY A 791 -13.16 -32.82 35.44
C GLY A 791 -11.67 -32.49 35.43
N SER A 792 -11.14 -31.99 34.31
CA SER A 792 -9.73 -31.62 34.16
C SER A 792 -9.42 -30.28 34.84
N THR A 793 -8.29 -30.20 35.54
CA THR A 793 -7.70 -28.94 36.01
C THR A 793 -6.96 -28.23 34.87
N PRO A 794 -6.57 -26.95 35.01
CA PRO A 794 -5.79 -26.24 34.00
C PRO A 794 -4.46 -26.93 33.71
N LEU A 795 -3.82 -27.53 34.72
CA LEU A 795 -2.60 -28.34 34.56
C LEU A 795 -2.85 -29.61 33.74
N SER A 796 -3.97 -30.30 33.94
CA SER A 796 -4.36 -31.47 33.13
C SER A 796 -4.70 -31.10 31.68
N ILE A 797 -5.26 -29.90 31.47
CA ILE A 797 -5.53 -29.34 30.13
C ILE A 797 -4.21 -28.96 29.43
N ALA A 798 -3.32 -28.22 30.11
CA ALA A 798 -2.00 -27.87 29.59
C ALA A 798 -1.19 -29.13 29.24
N ALA A 799 -1.27 -30.18 30.07
CA ALA A 799 -0.57 -31.44 29.85
C ALA A 799 -1.04 -32.27 28.63
N ARG A 800 -2.17 -31.90 28.01
CA ARG A 800 -2.62 -32.44 26.71
C ARG A 800 -2.00 -31.69 25.52
N THR A 801 -1.22 -30.65 25.78
CA THR A 801 -0.53 -29.82 24.78
C THR A 801 0.98 -29.91 24.96
N GLU A 802 1.75 -29.49 23.96
CA GLU A 802 3.22 -29.45 24.00
C GLU A 802 3.76 -28.16 24.65
N ASN A 803 2.88 -27.34 25.25
CA ASN A 803 3.21 -26.00 25.74
C ASN A 803 3.88 -26.00 27.13
N GLU A 804 5.16 -26.37 27.17
CA GLU A 804 5.99 -26.43 28.38
C GLU A 804 5.92 -25.15 29.24
N GLY A 805 5.94 -23.96 28.63
CA GLY A 805 5.88 -22.68 29.37
C GLY A 805 4.65 -22.51 30.27
N VAL A 806 3.46 -22.94 29.81
CA VAL A 806 2.25 -22.86 30.64
C VAL A 806 2.26 -23.90 31.76
N VAL A 807 2.80 -25.09 31.48
CA VAL A 807 3.00 -26.13 32.51
C VAL A 807 3.97 -25.62 33.57
N LYS A 808 5.03 -24.89 33.18
CA LYS A 808 5.97 -24.24 34.10
C LYS A 808 5.26 -23.25 35.03
N VAL A 809 4.51 -22.29 34.49
CA VAL A 809 3.81 -21.27 35.29
C VAL A 809 2.79 -21.89 36.25
N LEU A 810 2.03 -22.89 35.82
CA LEU A 810 1.07 -23.57 36.70
C LEU A 810 1.77 -24.30 37.86
N LEU A 811 2.88 -24.99 37.59
CA LEU A 811 3.66 -25.66 38.64
C LEU A 811 4.34 -24.66 39.59
N GLU A 812 4.90 -23.57 39.07
CA GLU A 812 5.51 -22.49 39.87
C GLU A 812 4.50 -21.73 40.74
N LYS A 813 3.22 -21.68 40.33
CA LYS A 813 2.11 -21.15 41.12
C LYS A 813 1.44 -22.18 42.04
N GLY A 814 1.93 -23.43 42.05
CA GLY A 814 1.52 -24.46 43.02
C GLY A 814 0.39 -25.39 42.58
N ALA A 815 0.12 -25.52 41.28
CA ALA A 815 -0.90 -26.44 40.75
C ALA A 815 -0.60 -27.91 41.11
N SER A 816 -1.65 -28.66 41.45
CA SER A 816 -1.55 -30.02 41.99
C SER A 816 -1.32 -31.08 40.89
N VAL A 817 -0.14 -31.69 40.92
CA VAL A 817 0.40 -32.56 39.85
C VAL A 817 -0.36 -33.85 39.58
N ASP A 818 -1.09 -34.38 40.56
CA ASP A 818 -1.72 -35.72 40.51
C ASP A 818 -3.26 -35.69 40.53
N VAL A 819 -3.86 -34.53 40.27
CA VAL A 819 -5.34 -34.41 40.24
C VAL A 819 -5.91 -35.21 39.07
N LYS A 820 -6.87 -36.09 39.39
CA LYS A 820 -7.54 -36.94 38.41
C LYS A 820 -8.78 -36.26 37.84
N ASP A 821 -8.99 -36.44 36.54
CA ASP A 821 -10.21 -36.06 35.83
C ASP A 821 -11.35 -37.10 35.98
N HIS A 822 -12.51 -36.88 35.33
CA HIS A 822 -13.65 -37.82 35.39
C HIS A 822 -13.38 -39.19 34.72
N ASN A 823 -12.26 -39.36 34.01
CA ASN A 823 -11.79 -40.66 33.50
C ASN A 823 -10.84 -41.38 34.46
N GLY A 824 -10.35 -40.69 35.49
CA GLY A 824 -9.34 -41.19 36.43
C GLY A 824 -7.90 -40.93 35.95
N ASP A 825 -7.71 -40.07 34.94
CA ASP A 825 -6.41 -39.77 34.35
C ASP A 825 -5.83 -38.48 34.97
N THR A 826 -4.53 -38.48 35.27
CA THR A 826 -3.76 -37.32 35.80
C THR A 826 -3.10 -36.53 34.68
N PRO A 827 -2.57 -35.31 34.92
CA PRO A 827 -1.74 -34.58 33.97
C PRO A 827 -0.65 -35.45 33.33
N LEU A 828 0.09 -36.24 34.12
CA LEU A 828 1.13 -37.14 33.61
C LEU A 828 0.55 -38.22 32.68
N LEU A 829 -0.59 -38.83 33.03
CA LEU A 829 -1.27 -39.80 32.17
C LEU A 829 -1.74 -39.19 30.84
N ARG A 830 -2.15 -37.92 30.85
CA ARG A 830 -2.52 -37.18 29.63
C ARG A 830 -1.29 -36.89 28.76
N ALA A 831 -0.21 -36.34 29.32
CA ALA A 831 1.05 -36.13 28.59
C ALA A 831 1.60 -37.42 27.97
N CYS A 832 1.53 -38.54 28.71
CA CYS A 832 1.99 -39.84 28.23
C CYS A 832 1.05 -40.50 27.20
N LEU A 833 -0.24 -40.14 27.15
CA LEU A 833 -1.18 -40.56 26.11
C LEU A 833 -0.90 -39.85 24.78
N ASP A 834 -0.67 -38.54 24.86
CA ASP A 834 -0.58 -37.64 23.70
C ASP A 834 0.86 -37.49 23.16
N GLY A 835 1.88 -37.79 23.99
CA GLY A 835 3.27 -38.04 23.55
C GLY A 835 4.27 -36.96 23.96
N HIS A 836 3.86 -35.98 24.76
CA HIS A 836 4.61 -34.74 25.03
C HIS A 836 5.75 -34.98 26.03
N VAL A 837 6.96 -35.22 25.51
CA VAL A 837 8.11 -35.70 26.30
C VAL A 837 8.61 -34.66 27.31
N GLY A 838 8.75 -33.39 26.93
CA GLY A 838 9.22 -32.35 27.84
C GLY A 838 8.21 -32.03 28.95
N VAL A 839 6.94 -31.89 28.60
CA VAL A 839 5.82 -31.78 29.55
C VAL A 839 5.77 -32.96 30.54
N ALA A 840 5.91 -34.20 30.06
CA ALA A 840 5.99 -35.37 30.94
C ALA A 840 7.22 -35.32 31.86
N ARG A 841 8.38 -34.84 31.37
CA ARG A 841 9.60 -34.67 32.16
C ARG A 841 9.38 -33.63 33.27
N MET A 842 8.80 -32.47 32.95
CA MET A 842 8.48 -31.42 33.91
C MET A 842 7.51 -31.88 35.00
N LEU A 843 6.47 -32.63 34.65
CA LEU A 843 5.52 -33.17 35.62
C LEU A 843 6.19 -34.16 36.57
N ILE A 844 7.06 -35.05 36.06
CA ILE A 844 7.83 -35.99 36.88
C ILE A 844 8.82 -35.23 37.79
N ASP A 845 9.50 -34.22 37.26
CA ASP A 845 10.48 -33.43 38.02
C ASP A 845 9.82 -32.49 39.05
N ALA A 846 8.53 -32.17 38.88
CA ALA A 846 7.66 -31.57 39.89
C ALA A 846 6.99 -32.58 40.83
N GLY A 847 7.35 -33.88 40.75
CA GLY A 847 6.93 -34.91 41.70
C GLY A 847 5.65 -35.68 41.35
N ALA A 848 5.13 -35.59 40.12
CA ALA A 848 3.98 -36.40 39.69
C ALA A 848 4.28 -37.91 39.78
N ASN A 849 3.33 -38.68 40.30
CA ASN A 849 3.50 -40.12 40.54
C ASN A 849 3.61 -40.92 39.22
N ILE A 850 4.83 -41.37 38.93
CA ILE A 850 5.19 -42.22 37.77
C ILE A 850 4.33 -43.50 37.69
N GLU A 851 3.91 -44.04 38.83
CA GLU A 851 3.09 -45.26 38.94
C GLU A 851 1.59 -44.98 39.17
N THR A 852 1.14 -43.75 38.90
CA THR A 852 -0.29 -43.40 38.95
C THR A 852 -1.11 -44.24 37.97
N GLN A 853 -2.31 -44.67 38.36
CA GLN A 853 -3.10 -45.59 37.55
C GLN A 853 -4.39 -44.96 37.01
N THR A 854 -4.61 -45.15 35.71
CA THR A 854 -5.92 -45.00 35.04
C THR A 854 -6.98 -45.90 35.68
N ARG A 855 -8.28 -45.66 35.42
CA ARG A 855 -9.40 -46.54 35.85
C ARG A 855 -9.27 -48.03 35.43
N TYR A 856 -8.38 -48.35 34.49
CA TYR A 856 -8.09 -49.72 34.05
C TYR A 856 -6.81 -50.31 34.66
N GLY A 857 -6.22 -49.66 35.68
CA GLY A 857 -4.98 -50.06 36.34
C GLY A 857 -3.72 -49.88 35.47
N SER A 858 -3.82 -49.20 34.33
CA SER A 858 -2.67 -48.98 33.44
C SER A 858 -1.91 -47.73 33.89
N THR A 859 -0.59 -47.85 34.02
CA THR A 859 0.38 -46.81 34.39
C THR A 859 0.74 -45.93 33.18
N PRO A 860 1.38 -44.75 33.37
CA PRO A 860 1.97 -43.95 32.31
C PRO A 860 2.77 -44.75 31.28
N LEU A 861 3.61 -45.69 31.74
CA LEU A 861 4.42 -46.52 30.85
C LEU A 861 3.53 -47.47 30.01
N ALA A 862 2.54 -48.11 30.63
CA ALA A 862 1.58 -48.95 29.90
C ALA A 862 0.67 -48.14 28.93
N VAL A 863 0.40 -46.87 29.23
CA VAL A 863 -0.37 -45.96 28.37
C VAL A 863 0.45 -45.46 27.17
N ALA A 864 1.69 -45.00 27.41
CA ALA A 864 2.64 -44.60 26.38
C ALA A 864 2.97 -45.76 25.45
N ALA A 865 3.19 -46.96 26.02
CA ALA A 865 3.50 -48.16 25.25
C ALA A 865 2.33 -48.64 24.39
N ARG A 866 1.08 -48.53 24.88
CA ARG A 866 -0.16 -48.77 24.11
C ARG A 866 -0.38 -47.74 22.98
N LYS A 867 0.34 -46.62 22.99
CA LYS A 867 0.19 -45.51 22.03
C LYS A 867 1.41 -45.29 21.13
N GLY A 868 2.47 -46.10 21.27
CA GLY A 868 3.68 -45.99 20.45
C GLY A 868 4.55 -44.76 20.77
N ARG A 869 4.43 -44.17 21.97
CA ARG A 869 5.12 -42.92 22.34
C ARG A 869 6.57 -43.17 22.77
N GLU A 870 7.42 -43.54 21.82
CA GLU A 870 8.81 -44.00 22.08
C GLU A 870 9.64 -43.06 22.96
N GLY A 871 9.59 -41.74 22.74
CA GLY A 871 10.31 -40.76 23.57
C GLY A 871 9.82 -40.70 25.02
N VAL A 872 8.51 -40.88 25.24
CA VAL A 872 7.91 -40.95 26.58
C VAL A 872 8.25 -42.29 27.25
N VAL A 873 8.25 -43.39 26.49
CA VAL A 873 8.65 -44.72 27.01
C VAL A 873 10.09 -44.69 27.51
N LYS A 874 11.02 -44.07 26.77
CA LYS A 874 12.41 -43.89 27.23
C LYS A 874 12.48 -43.03 28.49
N LEU A 875 11.86 -41.85 28.49
CA LEU A 875 11.80 -40.96 29.67
C LEU A 875 11.28 -41.66 30.93
N LEU A 876 10.22 -42.47 30.82
CA LEU A 876 9.65 -43.16 31.98
C LEU A 876 10.58 -44.25 32.52
N LEU A 877 11.30 -44.95 31.64
CA LEU A 877 12.31 -45.95 32.02
C LEU A 877 13.57 -45.27 32.60
N GLU A 878 14.05 -44.17 32.01
CA GLU A 878 15.10 -43.28 32.56
C GLU A 878 14.76 -42.81 33.99
N LYS A 879 13.47 -42.62 34.29
CA LYS A 879 12.95 -42.18 35.59
C LYS A 879 12.52 -43.34 36.52
N GLY A 880 12.72 -44.59 36.11
CA GLY A 880 12.54 -45.77 36.97
C GLY A 880 11.12 -46.35 37.08
N ALA A 881 10.27 -46.16 36.06
CA ALA A 881 8.95 -46.79 35.99
C ALA A 881 9.02 -48.34 35.95
N ASP A 882 8.04 -49.03 36.53
CA ASP A 882 7.95 -50.50 36.51
C ASP A 882 7.65 -51.01 35.09
N ILE A 883 8.70 -51.57 34.47
CA ILE A 883 8.70 -52.08 33.10
C ILE A 883 7.70 -53.23 32.86
N ASP A 884 7.33 -53.96 33.91
CA ASP A 884 6.40 -55.10 33.87
C ASP A 884 5.09 -54.83 34.64
N ALA A 885 4.79 -53.57 34.94
CA ALA A 885 3.58 -53.13 35.66
C ALA A 885 2.28 -53.71 35.08
N LYS A 886 1.52 -54.43 35.91
CA LYS A 886 0.32 -55.18 35.47
C LYS A 886 -0.97 -54.42 35.73
N ASN A 887 -1.69 -54.12 34.64
CA ASN A 887 -2.99 -53.48 34.75
C ASN A 887 -4.13 -54.42 35.21
N HIS A 888 -5.37 -53.93 35.30
CA HIS A 888 -6.52 -54.72 35.76
C HIS A 888 -6.80 -55.98 34.90
N SER A 889 -6.32 -56.04 33.65
CA SER A 889 -6.39 -57.23 32.78
C SER A 889 -5.18 -58.17 32.93
N GLY A 890 -4.18 -57.82 33.72
CA GLY A 890 -2.89 -58.51 33.82
C GLY A 890 -1.95 -58.23 32.65
N ASP A 891 -2.22 -57.22 31.82
CA ASP A 891 -1.36 -56.83 30.71
C ASP A 891 -0.23 -55.91 31.19
N THR A 892 0.97 -56.07 30.63
CA THR A 892 2.17 -55.25 30.86
C THR A 892 2.33 -54.18 29.78
N PRO A 893 3.22 -53.18 29.93
CA PRO A 893 3.55 -52.25 28.86
C PRO A 893 3.95 -52.96 27.56
N LEU A 894 4.78 -54.01 27.67
CA LEU A 894 5.19 -54.84 26.52
C LEU A 894 4.00 -55.55 25.87
N SER A 895 3.13 -56.21 26.65
CA SER A 895 1.96 -56.91 26.08
C SER A 895 0.98 -55.95 25.39
N ARG A 896 0.91 -54.68 25.84
CA ARG A 896 0.12 -53.62 25.19
C ARG A 896 0.80 -53.02 23.96
N ALA A 897 2.12 -52.86 23.93
CA ALA A 897 2.84 -52.44 22.73
C ALA A 897 2.71 -53.50 21.61
N CYS A 898 2.84 -54.78 21.95
CA CYS A 898 2.65 -55.90 21.05
C CYS A 898 1.22 -55.97 20.48
N LEU A 899 0.19 -55.80 21.31
CA LEU A 899 -1.21 -55.82 20.89
C LEU A 899 -1.60 -54.67 19.93
N ASN A 900 -0.84 -53.57 19.91
CA ASN A 900 -1.11 -52.38 19.10
C ASN A 900 -0.06 -52.15 17.99
N ASP A 901 0.76 -53.15 17.68
CA ASP A 901 1.75 -53.14 16.58
C ASP A 901 2.83 -52.02 16.70
N HIS A 902 3.25 -51.69 17.92
CA HIS A 902 4.20 -50.60 18.18
C HIS A 902 5.66 -51.09 18.27
N MET A 903 6.23 -51.49 17.12
CA MET A 903 7.54 -52.16 17.06
C MET A 903 8.70 -51.44 17.76
N GLY A 904 8.83 -50.10 17.63
CA GLY A 904 9.96 -49.39 18.24
C GLY A 904 9.88 -49.38 19.77
N VAL A 905 8.68 -49.17 20.33
CA VAL A 905 8.41 -49.38 21.76
C VAL A 905 8.72 -50.83 22.20
N VAL A 906 8.33 -51.83 21.40
CA VAL A 906 8.62 -53.24 21.71
C VAL A 906 10.13 -53.50 21.75
N ARG A 907 10.92 -52.90 20.86
CA ARG A 907 12.39 -52.94 20.91
C ARG A 907 12.92 -52.34 22.21
N ILE A 908 12.55 -51.08 22.49
CA ILE A 908 13.00 -50.34 23.69
C ILE A 908 12.71 -51.16 24.95
N LEU A 909 11.48 -51.68 25.12
CA LEU A 909 11.12 -52.48 26.29
C LEU A 909 11.94 -53.80 26.39
N ILE A 910 12.29 -54.45 25.28
CA ILE A 910 13.09 -55.69 25.27
C ILE A 910 14.60 -55.43 25.47
N GLU A 911 15.07 -54.26 25.05
CA GLU A 911 16.42 -53.74 25.26
C GLU A 911 16.61 -53.37 26.74
N GLU A 912 15.66 -52.63 27.33
CA GLU A 912 15.59 -52.29 28.77
C GLU A 912 15.12 -53.47 29.68
N GLY A 913 14.94 -54.67 29.12
CA GLY A 913 14.88 -55.93 29.89
C GLY A 913 13.50 -56.52 30.22
N ALA A 914 12.40 -55.99 29.68
CA ALA A 914 11.02 -56.42 29.98
C ALA A 914 10.77 -57.94 29.84
N THR A 915 9.85 -58.46 30.66
CA THR A 915 9.57 -59.90 30.71
C THR A 915 8.64 -60.34 29.56
N VAL A 916 9.25 -60.91 28.52
CA VAL A 916 8.63 -61.32 27.24
C VAL A 916 7.53 -62.40 27.33
N ASP A 917 7.45 -63.15 28.42
CA ASP A 917 6.56 -64.31 28.59
C ASP A 917 5.42 -64.10 29.60
N VAL A 918 5.26 -62.90 30.16
CA VAL A 918 4.21 -62.59 31.15
C VAL A 918 2.82 -62.90 30.62
N ARG A 919 2.07 -63.75 31.34
CA ARG A 919 0.68 -64.08 31.02
C ARG A 919 -0.30 -63.10 31.66
N ASN A 920 -1.19 -62.54 30.84
CA ASN A 920 -2.32 -61.75 31.33
C ASN A 920 -3.44 -62.65 31.91
N LYS A 921 -4.51 -62.05 32.46
CA LYS A 921 -5.65 -62.79 33.06
C LYS A 921 -6.45 -63.63 32.05
N LYS A 922 -6.16 -63.54 30.75
CA LYS A 922 -6.71 -64.40 29.69
C LYS A 922 -5.71 -65.49 29.26
N GLY A 923 -4.64 -65.70 30.03
CA GLY A 923 -3.57 -66.69 29.82
C GLY A 923 -2.56 -66.35 28.72
N ARG A 924 -2.70 -65.19 28.06
CA ARG A 924 -1.94 -64.83 26.84
C ARG A 924 -0.64 -64.11 27.18
N THR A 925 0.42 -64.47 26.46
CA THR A 925 1.72 -63.77 26.46
C THR A 925 1.74 -62.62 25.44
N PRO A 926 2.72 -61.67 25.51
CA PRO A 926 2.95 -60.66 24.48
C PRO A 926 2.99 -61.24 23.05
N LEU A 927 3.67 -62.37 22.86
CA LEU A 927 3.75 -63.08 21.57
C LEU A 927 2.35 -63.49 21.05
N GLN A 928 1.51 -64.08 21.91
CA GLN A 928 0.15 -64.51 21.55
C GLN A 928 -0.84 -63.35 21.36
N LEU A 929 -0.44 -62.12 21.68
CA LEU A 929 -1.14 -60.89 21.34
C LEU A 929 -0.62 -60.30 20.02
N ALA A 930 0.69 -60.30 19.80
CA ALA A 930 1.32 -59.92 18.53
C ALA A 930 0.86 -60.78 17.35
N GLU A 931 0.68 -62.09 17.55
CA GLU A 931 0.13 -63.03 16.56
C GLU A 931 -1.36 -62.76 16.20
N LYS A 932 -1.99 -61.74 16.82
CA LYS A 932 -3.36 -61.29 16.51
C LYS A 932 -3.41 -59.90 15.86
N SER A 933 -2.33 -59.11 15.94
CA SER A 933 -2.14 -57.89 15.16
C SER A 933 -1.56 -58.24 13.79
N THR A 934 -2.10 -57.68 12.71
CA THR A 934 -1.96 -58.20 11.34
C THR A 934 -0.67 -57.77 10.60
N LYS A 935 0.43 -57.54 11.31
CA LYS A 935 1.78 -57.29 10.73
C LYS A 935 2.84 -58.01 11.57
N SER A 936 3.77 -58.72 10.89
CA SER A 936 4.48 -59.84 11.54
C SER A 936 5.77 -59.50 12.28
N GLY A 937 6.41 -58.35 12.05
CA GLY A 937 7.79 -58.11 12.51
C GLY A 937 8.03 -58.15 14.02
N ILE A 938 6.99 -57.96 14.84
CA ILE A 938 7.06 -58.10 16.31
C ILE A 938 7.09 -59.58 16.74
N VAL A 939 6.42 -60.46 15.99
CA VAL A 939 6.35 -61.90 16.28
C VAL A 939 7.74 -62.53 16.17
N ASP A 940 8.47 -62.19 15.10
CA ASP A 940 9.82 -62.72 14.86
C ASP A 940 10.84 -62.19 15.87
N LEU A 941 10.75 -60.90 16.23
CA LEU A 941 11.56 -60.27 17.28
C LEU A 941 11.38 -60.96 18.65
N LEU A 942 10.13 -61.26 19.03
CA LEU A 942 9.81 -61.94 20.29
C LEU A 942 10.25 -63.41 20.29
N ARG A 943 10.09 -64.14 19.17
CA ARG A 943 10.57 -65.53 19.05
C ARG A 943 12.09 -65.60 19.23
N ASN A 944 12.84 -64.82 18.47
CA ASN A 944 14.30 -64.73 18.59
C ASN A 944 14.75 -64.41 20.03
N ARG A 945 14.02 -63.55 20.76
CA ARG A 945 14.35 -63.22 22.15
C ARG A 945 14.00 -64.34 23.14
N LEU A 946 12.89 -65.05 22.95
CA LEU A 946 12.51 -66.21 23.75
C LEU A 946 13.50 -67.37 23.55
N ASP A 947 13.86 -67.67 22.31
CA ASP A 947 14.84 -68.70 21.97
C ASP A 947 16.21 -68.37 22.60
N SER A 948 16.61 -67.08 22.62
CA SER A 948 17.84 -66.61 23.29
C SER A 948 17.83 -66.69 24.83
N LYS A 949 16.69 -66.96 25.47
CA LYS A 949 16.57 -67.21 26.92
C LYS A 949 16.44 -68.71 27.26
N GLY A 950 16.41 -69.60 26.27
CA GLY A 950 16.15 -71.04 26.42
C GLY A 950 17.38 -71.95 26.29
N GLY A 951 18.60 -71.39 26.32
CA GLY A 951 19.88 -72.11 26.19
C GLY A 951 20.83 -71.85 27.35
#